data_AF-A0A1I0QBP8-F1
#
_entry.id   AF-A0A1I0QBP8-F1
#
_cell.length_a   1.000
_cell.length_b   1.000
_cell.length_c   1.000
_cell.angle_alpha   90.00
_cell.angle_beta   90.00
_cell.angle_gamma   90.00
#
_symmetry.space_group_name_H-M   'P 1'
#
loop_
_entity.id
_entity.type
_entity.pdbx_description
1 polymer ?
#
loop_
_entity_poly.entity_id
_entity_poly.type
_entity_poly.pdbx_seq_one_letter_code
_entity_poly.pdbx_strand_id
1 'polypeptide(L)'
;MDTFRYTNDRRLDRRSFVSLLGTTTGALALSGTADAAAATASETESEASTADELDALSFYSPASQVSPEYDELADEDHVLAWASADAYVTIADGGTDADDVVVYENERIPLISRDGPVIGIGSAGFVSDERGGFDVGNEEFLLNAWDELVGPGGTVLWDESHEQYWDLASHETFRRYAADNGYELRALEEFEPDGATLEFYSAASQVSPAGDALTGDQAAADDDLDVLAWAEPTATNVDLTGAEPYHYADDERIPLITRDGRAVGFGAPFVEDASDHDENRAFVRGVWDEVIDGETVYWDESHGQYYDAGRFESFVADAEAAGYAVDGTDDLLAVLGGTTRNENGGDDATETEAEAGSDADADAVVITTPETPFSDDELAALEAFVDDGGAVFLHDQSDYGGHDETANLNEIAERLDLGFRFNADQVVDDATGWDDHVFATTDFDETSLGDGADGVGLADADGLVITTPERPFEADEFAALEAFVDDGGAVFLFDQSDFGGNDRTENLNEIAERLALAFRFNGGQVEDEVQNAGPEYEPIATEFSPAVDYFADRDGIGIEFDRDGEYDGRIVRVVDGDTFEVEFEGEYGYREVVRSVGVDTPETPPTGNDPEEWFGVPDDADEHLETWGENATDFALERLAPEGASVDESDIDGRHVKLTFDGAEPIRGNYGRLLGDTRYDPDEFAADFDDGSFSANYNRDLIEEGYARVYSSGFSSHDEWAALEESALADGRGVWSAADFDALSEIRNEPVEELFVPSARSIRSARDRNGGRLRDDRIVVSASSSAEQRLDDGGVAYDDDIPLVGVDKRRRVALVGGLVIDETYEESEGFGADTGGYGNFPFLTNLIDRLSETDGDVLVAGGQGQFNAAGSISLEDCKYYLRYLEGVGLRCRQVNDLAETLPTESETPRAVLLSAPDRPLTTDEIVAVRQFRADGGAVVLLGSADAPADHTRNLNAVAERLNTALRFNADAVVDPERHLADDPAILETTAFDGSAPLFDAYGPSPDETDGDGGNGAGGGWTDAPGRSGQAPGHRGSGPGASGNAPGRRK
;
A
#
# COMPACT_ATOMS: atom_id res chain seq x y z
N MET A 1 21.44 12.02 -53.25
CA MET A 1 22.60 12.92 -53.34
C MET A 1 22.98 13.23 -51.90
N ASP A 2 23.93 12.59 -51.22
CA ASP A 2 24.96 11.57 -51.51
C ASP A 2 25.08 10.80 -50.17
N THR A 3 24.75 9.52 -50.08
CA THR A 3 25.62 8.33 -50.15
C THR A 3 26.91 8.33 -49.30
N PHE A 4 27.17 7.12 -48.76
CA PHE A 4 28.40 6.54 -48.16
C PHE A 4 28.44 6.52 -46.62
N ARG A 5 28.74 5.41 -45.92
CA ARG A 5 28.86 3.97 -46.22
C ARG A 5 29.12 3.27 -44.86
N TYR A 6 28.47 2.14 -44.62
CA TYR A 6 28.84 1.15 -43.60
C TYR A 6 30.23 0.54 -43.88
N THR A 7 31.00 0.28 -42.83
CA THR A 7 32.06 -0.76 -42.78
C THR A 7 32.18 -1.31 -41.37
N ASN A 8 31.99 -2.63 -41.27
CA ASN A 8 32.22 -3.52 -40.13
C ASN A 8 33.67 -3.57 -39.63
N ASP A 9 33.78 -4.17 -38.44
CA ASP A 9 34.91 -4.88 -37.83
C ASP A 9 35.99 -4.06 -37.10
N ARG A 10 35.97 -4.14 -35.75
CA ARG A 10 36.93 -4.96 -34.97
C ARG A 10 36.70 -4.86 -33.46
N ARG A 11 36.42 -6.03 -32.85
CA ARG A 11 36.74 -6.38 -31.45
C ARG A 11 38.17 -5.96 -31.08
N LEU A 12 38.35 -5.20 -30.00
CA LEU A 12 39.57 -5.08 -29.17
C LEU A 12 39.13 -4.56 -27.79
N ASP A 13 38.89 -5.44 -26.82
CA ASP A 13 39.85 -5.89 -25.78
C ASP A 13 39.99 -4.89 -24.61
N ARG A 14 39.23 -5.19 -23.54
CA ARG A 14 39.27 -4.56 -22.22
C ARG A 14 40.60 -4.92 -21.54
N ARG A 15 41.57 -3.99 -21.50
CA ARG A 15 42.57 -3.85 -20.40
C ARG A 15 43.56 -2.70 -20.65
N SER A 16 43.77 -1.92 -19.59
CA SER A 16 44.89 -1.01 -19.31
C SER A 16 44.67 0.46 -19.69
N PHE A 17 44.44 1.32 -18.69
CA PHE A 17 45.36 2.44 -18.40
C PHE A 17 45.05 3.10 -17.02
N VAL A 18 45.87 2.78 -16.02
CA VAL A 18 46.07 3.62 -14.82
C VAL A 18 47.46 4.26 -14.92
N SER A 19 47.53 5.58 -14.77
CA SER A 19 48.65 6.37 -14.21
C SER A 19 48.36 7.88 -14.42
N LEU A 20 47.92 8.60 -13.38
CA LEU A 20 48.74 9.35 -12.42
C LEU A 20 49.10 10.79 -12.89
N LEU A 21 48.67 11.79 -12.10
CA LEU A 21 49.31 13.08 -11.72
C LEU A 21 48.21 14.16 -11.54
N GLY A 22 48.04 14.86 -10.41
CA GLY A 22 48.90 14.92 -9.24
C GLY A 22 48.29 15.73 -8.08
N THR A 23 48.67 15.26 -6.90
CA THR A 23 48.93 15.96 -5.63
C THR A 23 48.91 17.50 -5.60
N THR A 24 48.17 18.06 -4.64
CA THR A 24 48.71 19.06 -3.69
C THR A 24 48.23 18.82 -2.26
N THR A 25 49.22 18.79 -1.38
CA THR A 25 49.26 18.48 0.05
C THR A 25 48.68 19.58 0.94
N GLY A 26 48.13 19.21 2.11
CA GLY A 26 47.90 20.16 3.21
C GLY A 26 47.24 19.60 4.47
N ALA A 27 47.89 18.65 5.16
CA ALA A 27 47.47 18.15 6.46
C ALA A 27 47.58 19.19 7.59
N LEU A 28 46.68 19.13 8.58
CA LEU A 28 46.97 19.37 10.00
C LEU A 28 45.83 18.81 10.88
N ALA A 29 46.11 17.71 11.59
CA ALA A 29 45.28 17.17 12.66
C ALA A 29 45.48 17.95 13.96
N LEU A 30 44.40 18.17 14.74
CA LEU A 30 44.44 18.36 16.19
C LEU A 30 43.10 17.92 16.81
N SER A 31 43.20 16.99 17.76
CA SER A 31 42.18 16.46 18.65
C SER A 31 41.60 17.51 19.62
N GLY A 32 40.32 17.36 20.00
CA GLY A 32 39.86 17.67 21.36
C GLY A 32 38.52 18.41 21.49
N THR A 33 37.53 17.68 22.03
CA THR A 33 36.51 18.07 23.03
C THR A 33 35.48 19.17 22.71
N ALA A 34 34.21 18.77 22.87
CA ALA A 34 33.03 19.50 23.37
C ALA A 34 33.24 20.95 23.82
N ASP A 35 32.45 21.88 23.27
CA ASP A 35 31.30 22.50 23.97
C ASP A 35 30.61 23.53 23.06
N ALA A 36 29.34 23.80 23.36
CA ALA A 36 28.45 24.74 22.70
C ALA A 36 28.91 26.22 22.76
N ALA A 37 28.51 27.03 21.76
CA ALA A 37 27.88 28.34 21.92
C ALA A 37 27.85 29.17 20.61
N ALA A 38 26.62 29.45 20.16
CA ALA A 38 26.08 30.66 19.53
C ALA A 38 27.02 31.73 18.94
N ALA A 39 26.75 32.13 17.69
CA ALA A 39 26.81 33.53 17.26
C ALA A 39 25.91 33.83 16.04
N THR A 40 25.06 34.82 16.22
CA THR A 40 24.22 35.58 15.26
C THR A 40 24.96 36.13 14.03
N ALA A 41 24.31 36.18 12.85
CA ALA A 41 24.01 37.42 12.09
C ALA A 41 23.49 37.20 10.64
N SER A 42 22.34 37.84 10.33
CA SER A 42 22.06 38.70 9.16
C SER A 42 22.16 38.18 7.72
N GLU A 43 20.98 38.05 7.10
CA GLU A 43 20.57 38.39 5.71
C GLU A 43 21.58 38.30 4.55
N THR A 44 21.13 37.56 3.52
CA THR A 44 21.49 37.60 2.09
C THR A 44 22.60 36.67 1.62
N GLU A 45 22.30 35.37 1.55
CA GLU A 45 22.79 34.50 0.49
C GLU A 45 21.59 33.73 -0.07
N SER A 46 21.56 33.55 -1.39
CA SER A 46 20.51 32.82 -2.08
C SER A 46 20.64 31.35 -1.72
N GLU A 47 19.63 30.79 -1.07
CA GLU A 47 19.36 29.36 -1.10
C GLU A 47 19.05 29.02 -2.57
N ALA A 48 20.08 28.55 -3.27
CA ALA A 48 19.84 27.55 -4.28
C ALA A 48 19.40 26.31 -3.49
N SER A 49 18.20 25.83 -3.79
CA SER A 49 17.57 24.65 -3.24
C SER A 49 18.55 23.48 -3.20
N THR A 50 18.51 22.72 -2.11
CA THR A 50 19.01 21.34 -2.03
C THR A 50 18.01 20.34 -2.65
N ALA A 51 17.00 20.82 -3.37
CA ALA A 51 15.89 20.06 -3.93
C ALA A 51 16.26 19.31 -5.24
N ASP A 52 17.41 18.65 -5.28
CA ASP A 52 17.83 17.82 -6.43
C ASP A 52 18.04 16.33 -6.02
N GLU A 53 17.76 15.95 -4.76
CA GLU A 53 17.90 14.59 -4.23
C GLU A 53 16.63 14.17 -3.46
N LEU A 54 16.29 12.88 -3.50
CA LEU A 54 15.21 12.25 -2.73
C LEU A 54 15.50 12.37 -1.23
N ASP A 55 14.53 12.88 -0.48
CA ASP A 55 14.66 13.12 0.96
C ASP A 55 14.26 11.91 1.83
N ALA A 56 13.48 10.97 1.28
CA ALA A 56 12.88 9.86 2.01
C ALA A 56 12.61 8.64 1.11
N LEU A 57 12.40 7.47 1.71
CA LEU A 57 11.85 6.27 1.09
C LEU A 57 10.93 5.56 2.09
N SER A 58 9.79 5.04 1.63
CA SER A 58 8.81 4.34 2.48
C SER A 58 8.93 2.83 2.32
N PHE A 59 8.75 2.10 3.41
CA PHE A 59 8.87 0.64 3.41
C PHE A 59 7.69 0.02 4.14
N TYR A 60 6.76 -0.59 3.41
CA TYR A 60 5.62 -1.28 3.98
C TYR A 60 6.00 -2.67 4.52
N SER A 61 5.68 -2.93 5.79
CA SER A 61 5.94 -4.18 6.54
C SER A 61 7.34 -4.77 6.31
N PRO A 62 8.43 -4.01 6.52
CA PRO A 62 9.71 -4.40 5.99
C PRO A 62 10.49 -5.39 6.84
N ALA A 63 11.27 -6.23 6.14
CA ALA A 63 12.32 -7.06 6.68
C ALA A 63 13.68 -6.35 6.59
N SER A 64 14.45 -6.36 7.67
CA SER A 64 15.84 -5.86 7.64
C SER A 64 16.78 -6.83 6.92
N GLN A 65 17.96 -6.38 6.51
CA GLN A 65 19.00 -7.30 5.99
C GLN A 65 20.05 -7.64 7.05
N VAL A 66 20.65 -8.83 7.00
CA VAL A 66 21.69 -9.36 7.90
C VAL A 66 22.89 -9.91 7.13
N SER A 67 23.98 -10.21 7.81
CA SER A 67 25.16 -10.82 7.18
C SER A 67 24.94 -12.29 6.76
N PRO A 68 25.80 -12.89 5.91
CA PRO A 68 25.67 -14.29 5.51
C PRO A 68 25.82 -15.29 6.67
N GLU A 69 26.41 -14.84 7.79
CA GLU A 69 26.52 -15.60 9.03
C GLU A 69 25.30 -15.44 9.96
N TYR A 70 24.26 -14.70 9.55
CA TYR A 70 23.10 -14.33 10.37
C TYR A 70 23.48 -13.54 11.64
N ASP A 71 24.49 -12.66 11.53
CA ASP A 71 24.82 -11.60 12.49
C ASP A 71 24.42 -10.20 11.92
N GLU A 72 24.41 -9.15 12.76
CA GLU A 72 24.20 -7.75 12.32
C GLU A 72 25.09 -7.41 11.09
N LEU A 73 24.52 -6.84 10.03
CA LEU A 73 25.24 -6.45 8.82
C LEU A 73 26.04 -5.16 9.08
N ALA A 74 27.24 -5.33 9.64
CA ALA A 74 28.11 -4.22 10.04
C ALA A 74 28.92 -3.59 8.88
N ASP A 75 28.93 -4.20 7.70
CA ASP A 75 29.68 -3.67 6.54
C ASP A 75 28.82 -2.69 5.73
N GLU A 76 28.92 -1.41 6.09
CA GLU A 76 28.16 -0.32 5.44
C GLU A 76 28.48 -0.15 3.95
N ASP A 77 29.57 -0.73 3.42
CA ASP A 77 29.89 -0.67 1.99
C ASP A 77 28.85 -1.40 1.13
N HIS A 78 28.01 -2.26 1.74
CA HIS A 78 26.94 -3.00 1.09
C HIS A 78 25.53 -2.44 1.34
N VAL A 79 25.38 -1.41 2.17
CA VAL A 79 24.06 -0.87 2.54
C VAL A 79 23.80 0.44 1.80
N LEU A 80 22.59 0.58 1.24
CA LEU A 80 22.14 1.76 0.50
C LEU A 80 21.22 2.66 1.34
N ALA A 81 20.36 2.08 2.17
CA ALA A 81 19.41 2.81 3.02
C ALA A 81 19.28 2.13 4.39
N TRP A 82 19.14 2.95 5.43
CA TRP A 82 18.94 2.50 6.81
C TRP A 82 17.61 2.99 7.37
N ALA A 83 17.00 2.22 8.27
CA ALA A 83 15.92 2.70 9.11
C ALA A 83 16.42 3.80 10.06
N SER A 84 15.50 4.57 10.65
CA SER A 84 15.86 5.60 11.62
C SER A 84 16.54 4.99 12.86
N ALA A 85 17.20 5.83 13.66
CA ALA A 85 17.82 5.40 14.91
C ALA A 85 16.82 4.98 16.00
N ASP A 86 15.54 5.35 15.85
CA ASP A 86 14.47 4.99 16.78
C ASP A 86 13.72 3.71 16.34
N ALA A 87 13.97 3.24 15.12
CA ALA A 87 13.41 2.00 14.61
C ALA A 87 13.95 0.76 15.34
N TYR A 88 13.13 -0.29 15.42
CA TYR A 88 13.49 -1.55 16.05
C TYR A 88 12.96 -2.76 15.26
N VAL A 89 13.59 -3.92 15.46
CA VAL A 89 13.13 -5.19 14.88
C VAL A 89 12.25 -5.93 15.89
N THR A 90 11.06 -6.33 15.47
CA THR A 90 10.11 -7.13 16.23
C THR A 90 9.69 -8.39 15.47
N ILE A 91 8.97 -9.29 16.14
CA ILE A 91 8.43 -10.51 15.55
C ILE A 91 6.93 -10.30 15.36
N ALA A 92 6.47 -10.28 14.11
CA ALA A 92 5.09 -9.97 13.78
C ALA A 92 4.26 -11.28 13.76
N ASP A 93 3.71 -11.63 14.94
CA ASP A 93 2.91 -12.85 15.14
C ASP A 93 3.64 -14.18 14.81
N GLY A 94 3.02 -15.32 15.15
CA GLY A 94 3.71 -16.60 15.42
C GLY A 94 4.23 -17.41 14.22
N GLY A 95 4.69 -16.76 13.14
CA GLY A 95 5.28 -17.38 11.95
C GLY A 95 6.78 -17.68 12.08
N THR A 96 7.55 -16.71 12.57
CA THR A 96 9.01 -16.80 12.67
C THR A 96 9.47 -17.23 14.07
N ASP A 97 10.46 -18.14 14.14
CA ASP A 97 11.08 -18.49 15.42
C ASP A 97 11.93 -17.31 15.91
N ALA A 98 11.77 -16.92 17.17
CA ALA A 98 12.54 -15.83 17.76
C ALA A 98 14.06 -16.10 17.75
N ASP A 99 14.46 -17.36 17.67
CA ASP A 99 15.85 -17.76 17.55
C ASP A 99 16.45 -17.47 16.15
N ASP A 100 15.62 -17.21 15.13
CA ASP A 100 16.02 -16.96 13.74
C ASP A 100 16.03 -15.45 13.36
N VAL A 101 15.58 -14.57 14.26
CA VAL A 101 15.55 -13.11 14.05
C VAL A 101 16.77 -12.43 14.67
N VAL A 102 17.48 -11.65 13.87
CA VAL A 102 18.59 -10.81 14.34
C VAL A 102 18.04 -9.47 14.84
N VAL A 103 18.29 -9.15 16.11
CA VAL A 103 17.99 -7.84 16.68
C VAL A 103 19.26 -6.98 16.61
N TYR A 104 19.12 -5.77 16.06
CA TYR A 104 20.20 -4.80 15.94
C TYR A 104 20.39 -4.04 17.25
N GLU A 105 21.49 -4.30 17.97
CA GLU A 105 21.83 -3.60 19.22
C GLU A 105 22.94 -2.56 19.05
N ASN A 106 23.81 -2.72 18.05
CA ASN A 106 25.04 -1.94 17.93
C ASN A 106 25.17 -1.20 16.59
N GLU A 107 24.65 -1.79 15.53
CA GLU A 107 24.66 -1.23 14.18
C GLU A 107 23.27 -0.67 13.79
N ARG A 108 23.22 0.14 12.73
CA ARG A 108 21.96 0.66 12.17
C ARG A 108 21.25 -0.45 11.38
N ILE A 109 19.92 -0.44 11.37
CA ILE A 109 19.08 -1.44 10.69
C ILE A 109 19.10 -1.18 9.18
N PRO A 110 19.65 -2.09 8.34
CA PRO A 110 19.64 -1.96 6.89
C PRO A 110 18.25 -2.26 6.31
N LEU A 111 17.77 -1.42 5.39
CA LEU A 111 16.51 -1.62 4.65
C LEU A 111 16.72 -1.88 3.15
N ILE A 112 17.82 -1.39 2.58
CA ILE A 112 18.24 -1.72 1.21
C ILE A 112 19.73 -2.06 1.20
N SER A 113 20.09 -3.18 0.59
CA SER A 113 21.47 -3.62 0.43
C SER A 113 21.82 -3.93 -1.03
N ARG A 114 23.10 -3.82 -1.40
CA ARG A 114 23.61 -4.10 -2.74
C ARG A 114 24.89 -4.93 -2.68
N ASP A 115 24.96 -5.95 -3.52
CA ASP A 115 26.20 -6.67 -3.83
C ASP A 115 26.29 -6.95 -5.34
N GLY A 116 27.25 -6.31 -6.01
CA GLY A 116 27.39 -6.38 -7.45
C GLY A 116 26.15 -5.85 -8.20
N PRO A 117 25.56 -6.63 -9.13
CA PRO A 117 24.34 -6.28 -9.85
C PRO A 117 23.05 -6.67 -9.11
N VAL A 118 23.14 -7.15 -7.87
CA VAL A 118 21.99 -7.57 -7.07
C VAL A 118 21.65 -6.54 -6.01
N ILE A 119 20.38 -6.11 -5.95
CA ILE A 119 19.84 -5.24 -4.90
C ILE A 119 18.80 -6.04 -4.10
N GLY A 120 18.91 -6.02 -2.77
CA GLY A 120 17.88 -6.50 -1.85
C GLY A 120 17.15 -5.34 -1.21
N ILE A 121 15.82 -5.35 -1.29
CA ILE A 121 14.91 -4.34 -0.72
C ILE A 121 14.05 -5.03 0.32
N GLY A 122 13.98 -4.47 1.52
CA GLY A 122 13.27 -5.07 2.64
C GLY A 122 11.75 -5.02 2.56
N SER A 123 11.15 -4.50 1.50
CA SER A 123 9.69 -4.36 1.38
C SER A 123 9.20 -4.83 0.02
N ALA A 124 8.35 -5.85 -0.01
CA ALA A 124 7.74 -6.37 -1.24
C ALA A 124 6.68 -5.42 -1.83
N GLY A 125 6.09 -4.56 -1.00
CA GLY A 125 5.19 -3.50 -1.42
C GLY A 125 5.89 -2.22 -1.91
N PHE A 126 7.22 -2.21 -2.03
CA PHE A 126 8.02 -0.98 -2.22
C PHE A 126 7.62 -0.13 -3.43
N VAL A 127 7.04 -0.71 -4.49
CA VAL A 127 6.50 0.00 -5.66
C VAL A 127 5.13 -0.52 -6.08
N SER A 128 4.39 -1.14 -5.16
CA SER A 128 3.05 -1.67 -5.45
C SER A 128 2.03 -0.55 -5.59
N ASP A 129 0.92 -0.82 -6.28
CA ASP A 129 -0.11 0.18 -6.53
C ASP A 129 -0.77 0.70 -5.24
N GLU A 130 -0.81 -0.13 -4.19
CA GLU A 130 -1.43 0.20 -2.91
C GLU A 130 -0.44 0.78 -1.88
N ARG A 131 0.84 0.39 -1.94
CA ARG A 131 1.84 0.64 -0.87
C ARG A 131 3.18 1.15 -1.38
N GLY A 132 3.26 1.52 -2.65
CA GLY A 132 4.50 1.80 -3.36
C GLY A 132 5.26 3.06 -2.97
N GLY A 133 4.89 3.77 -1.91
CA GLY A 133 5.61 4.97 -1.44
C GLY A 133 5.84 6.02 -2.52
N PHE A 134 4.90 6.16 -3.46
CA PHE A 134 5.05 7.06 -4.62
C PHE A 134 5.09 8.54 -4.23
N ASP A 135 4.67 8.89 -3.02
CA ASP A 135 4.76 10.25 -2.49
C ASP A 135 6.13 10.61 -1.91
N VAL A 136 7.02 9.62 -1.75
CA VAL A 136 8.40 9.81 -1.29
C VAL A 136 9.45 9.35 -2.30
N GLY A 137 9.05 8.88 -3.49
CA GLY A 137 9.95 8.63 -4.62
C GLY A 137 10.58 7.23 -4.66
N ASN A 138 9.91 6.21 -4.13
CA ASN A 138 10.38 4.82 -4.23
C ASN A 138 10.57 4.35 -5.68
N GLU A 139 9.63 4.69 -6.56
CA GLU A 139 9.68 4.43 -8.00
C GLU A 139 10.86 5.15 -8.67
N GLU A 140 11.19 6.34 -8.17
CA GLU A 140 12.28 7.14 -8.67
C GLU A 140 13.63 6.51 -8.33
N PHE A 141 13.79 6.09 -7.08
CA PHE A 141 14.94 5.30 -6.63
C PHE A 141 15.12 4.05 -7.50
N LEU A 142 14.04 3.30 -7.74
CA LEU A 142 14.12 2.06 -8.50
C LEU A 142 14.56 2.30 -9.95
N LEU A 143 14.00 3.30 -10.63
CA LEU A 143 14.45 3.64 -11.98
C LEU A 143 15.87 4.25 -12.01
N ASN A 144 16.29 5.00 -10.99
CA ASN A 144 17.68 5.44 -10.86
C ASN A 144 18.65 4.25 -10.76
N ALA A 145 18.27 3.21 -10.00
CA ALA A 145 19.04 1.98 -9.94
C ALA A 145 19.04 1.24 -11.28
N TRP A 146 17.91 1.20 -11.99
CA TRP A 146 17.80 0.57 -13.31
C TRP A 146 18.64 1.28 -14.38
N ASP A 147 18.75 2.61 -14.34
CA ASP A 147 19.59 3.36 -15.28
C ASP A 147 21.06 2.91 -15.23
N GLU A 148 21.56 2.53 -14.04
CA GLU A 148 22.91 1.98 -13.86
C GLU A 148 22.98 0.48 -14.18
N LEU A 149 22.05 -0.30 -13.63
CA LEU A 149 22.17 -1.77 -13.57
C LEU A 149 21.60 -2.47 -14.79
N VAL A 150 20.46 -2.01 -15.31
CA VAL A 150 19.74 -2.57 -16.45
C VAL A 150 20.14 -1.82 -17.72
N GLY A 151 20.20 -0.49 -17.63
CA GLY A 151 20.50 0.41 -18.74
C GLY A 151 19.26 0.86 -19.51
N PRO A 152 19.37 1.96 -20.28
CA PRO A 152 18.22 2.61 -20.91
C PRO A 152 17.62 1.73 -22.01
N GLY A 153 16.29 1.54 -21.97
CA GLY A 153 15.61 0.69 -22.95
C GLY A 153 15.56 -0.80 -22.58
N GLY A 154 16.02 -1.17 -21.38
CA GLY A 154 16.17 -2.58 -21.02
C GLY A 154 14.85 -3.28 -20.68
N THR A 155 14.86 -4.59 -20.84
CA THR A 155 13.73 -5.47 -20.49
C THR A 155 13.93 -5.98 -19.06
N VAL A 156 12.93 -5.77 -18.20
CA VAL A 156 12.88 -6.29 -16.84
C VAL A 156 11.77 -7.32 -16.75
N LEU A 157 12.12 -8.54 -16.35
CA LEU A 157 11.15 -9.59 -16.09
C LEU A 157 10.73 -9.58 -14.62
N TRP A 158 9.44 -9.74 -14.38
CA TRP A 158 8.87 -9.96 -13.06
C TRP A 158 8.58 -11.45 -12.93
N ASP A 159 9.24 -12.13 -12.00
CA ASP A 159 9.03 -13.56 -11.78
C ASP A 159 7.58 -13.84 -11.41
N GLU A 160 6.88 -14.67 -12.16
CA GLU A 160 5.53 -15.17 -11.83
C GLU A 160 5.51 -16.70 -11.71
N SER A 161 6.55 -17.37 -12.22
CA SER A 161 6.65 -18.82 -12.22
C SER A 161 6.71 -19.40 -10.80
N HIS A 162 7.10 -18.62 -9.79
CA HIS A 162 7.20 -19.07 -8.40
C HIS A 162 6.01 -18.67 -7.51
N GLU A 163 4.86 -18.28 -8.10
CA GLU A 163 3.64 -17.88 -7.38
C GLU A 163 3.93 -16.74 -6.39
N GLN A 164 4.40 -15.61 -6.90
CA GLN A 164 4.65 -14.42 -6.08
C GLN A 164 3.35 -13.93 -5.45
N TYR A 165 3.38 -13.59 -4.16
CA TYR A 165 2.25 -12.87 -3.54
C TYR A 165 2.11 -11.45 -4.14
N TRP A 166 3.24 -10.80 -4.40
CA TRP A 166 3.33 -9.50 -5.06
C TRP A 166 3.70 -9.69 -6.53
N ASP A 167 2.68 -10.02 -7.33
CA ASP A 167 2.76 -10.21 -8.78
C ASP A 167 2.82 -8.88 -9.54
N LEU A 168 3.08 -8.94 -10.85
CA LEU A 168 3.11 -7.78 -11.73
C LEU A 168 1.74 -7.08 -11.83
N ALA A 169 0.64 -7.79 -11.57
CA ALA A 169 -0.70 -7.21 -11.55
C ALA A 169 -0.91 -6.25 -10.36
N SER A 170 -0.13 -6.41 -9.30
CA SER A 170 -0.11 -5.51 -8.14
C SER A 170 0.75 -4.24 -8.37
N HIS A 171 1.30 -4.07 -9.57
CA HIS A 171 2.28 -3.03 -9.93
C HIS A 171 1.95 -2.35 -11.27
N GLU A 172 0.67 -2.24 -11.65
CA GLU A 172 0.29 -1.67 -12.95
C GLU A 172 0.68 -0.20 -13.10
N THR A 173 0.61 0.57 -12.00
CA THR A 173 1.01 1.98 -11.96
C THR A 173 2.50 2.11 -12.22
N PHE A 174 3.31 1.37 -11.47
CA PHE A 174 4.76 1.36 -11.65
C PHE A 174 5.15 0.83 -13.04
N ARG A 175 4.45 -0.19 -13.55
CA ARG A 175 4.67 -0.73 -14.90
C ARG A 175 4.47 0.32 -15.98
N ARG A 176 3.41 1.13 -15.88
CA ARG A 176 3.17 2.24 -16.82
C ARG A 176 4.23 3.32 -16.70
N TYR A 177 4.59 3.70 -15.47
CA TYR A 177 5.65 4.67 -15.20
C TYR A 177 7.00 4.23 -15.78
N ALA A 178 7.39 2.98 -15.58
CA ALA A 178 8.60 2.41 -16.16
C ALA A 178 8.57 2.39 -17.70
N ALA A 179 7.42 2.04 -18.30
CA ALA A 179 7.22 2.07 -19.75
C ALA A 179 7.38 3.46 -20.36
N ASP A 180 6.83 4.49 -19.73
CA ASP A 180 6.98 5.87 -20.18
C ASP A 180 8.42 6.38 -20.02
N ASN A 181 9.16 5.84 -19.05
CA ASN A 181 10.60 6.06 -18.87
C ASN A 181 11.48 5.15 -19.76
N GLY A 182 10.86 4.35 -20.63
CA GLY A 182 11.53 3.58 -21.68
C GLY A 182 11.98 2.18 -21.28
N TYR A 183 11.52 1.65 -20.15
CA TYR A 183 11.76 0.26 -19.75
C TYR A 183 10.61 -0.65 -20.19
N GLU A 184 10.88 -1.92 -20.45
CA GLU A 184 9.84 -2.90 -20.73
C GLU A 184 9.69 -3.86 -19.56
N LEU A 185 8.51 -3.90 -18.94
CA LEU A 185 8.18 -4.87 -17.88
C LEU A 185 7.23 -5.95 -18.40
N ARG A 186 7.62 -7.21 -18.18
CA ARG A 186 6.86 -8.41 -18.56
C ARG A 186 6.88 -9.43 -17.42
N ALA A 187 5.82 -10.24 -17.33
CA ALA A 187 5.81 -11.41 -16.45
C ALA A 187 6.69 -12.52 -17.03
N LEU A 188 7.39 -13.24 -16.16
CA LEU A 188 8.10 -14.48 -16.46
C LEU A 188 7.25 -15.64 -15.91
N GLU A 189 6.43 -16.23 -16.77
CA GLU A 189 5.48 -17.29 -16.38
C GLU A 189 6.17 -18.64 -16.17
N GLU A 190 7.31 -18.87 -16.82
CA GLU A 190 8.10 -20.10 -16.72
C GLU A 190 9.60 -19.80 -16.60
N PHE A 191 10.25 -20.42 -15.62
CA PHE A 191 11.70 -20.28 -15.39
C PHE A 191 12.48 -21.33 -16.20
N GLU A 192 12.27 -21.39 -17.51
CA GLU A 192 12.84 -22.44 -18.36
C GLU A 192 14.38 -22.30 -18.51
N PRO A 193 15.16 -23.36 -18.20
CA PRO A 193 16.62 -23.34 -18.25
C PRO A 193 17.23 -23.69 -19.61
N ASP A 194 16.48 -24.20 -20.61
CA ASP A 194 16.99 -24.54 -21.95
C ASP A 194 15.86 -24.30 -22.98
N GLY A 195 16.19 -23.86 -24.21
CA GLY A 195 15.20 -23.47 -25.23
C GLY A 195 14.22 -24.57 -25.65
N ALA A 196 13.22 -24.20 -26.45
CA ALA A 196 12.11 -25.07 -26.87
C ALA A 196 12.56 -26.49 -27.29
N THR A 197 11.79 -27.51 -26.92
CA THR A 197 12.07 -28.91 -27.25
C THR A 197 10.89 -29.56 -27.98
N LEU A 198 11.16 -30.58 -28.81
CA LEU A 198 10.14 -31.41 -29.43
C LEU A 198 10.13 -32.82 -28.82
N GLU A 199 8.98 -33.29 -28.35
CA GLU A 199 8.80 -34.62 -27.75
C GLU A 199 8.32 -35.65 -28.78
N PHE A 200 8.94 -36.83 -28.81
CA PHE A 200 8.63 -37.90 -29.75
C PHE A 200 8.20 -39.17 -29.03
N TYR A 201 7.00 -39.67 -29.35
CA TYR A 201 6.50 -40.97 -28.89
C TYR A 201 6.74 -42.04 -29.94
N SER A 202 7.51 -43.07 -29.60
CA SER A 202 7.70 -44.27 -30.43
C SER A 202 8.06 -43.93 -31.89
N ALA A 203 9.06 -43.06 -32.07
CA ALA A 203 9.45 -42.58 -33.39
C ALA A 203 10.20 -43.65 -34.21
N ALA A 204 9.85 -43.75 -35.49
CA ALA A 204 10.63 -44.37 -36.55
C ALA A 204 11.59 -43.33 -37.16
N SER A 205 12.82 -43.74 -37.49
CA SER A 205 13.74 -42.88 -38.23
C SER A 205 13.41 -42.86 -39.73
N GLN A 206 14.03 -41.96 -40.48
CA GLN A 206 13.86 -41.86 -41.93
C GLN A 206 15.13 -42.25 -42.67
N VAL A 207 15.03 -42.77 -43.89
CA VAL A 207 16.15 -43.22 -44.76
C VAL A 207 16.00 -42.66 -46.16
N SER A 208 17.06 -42.72 -46.96
CA SER A 208 17.00 -42.32 -48.37
C SER A 208 16.16 -43.30 -49.21
N PRO A 209 15.73 -42.95 -50.44
CA PRO A 209 14.93 -43.83 -51.30
C PRO A 209 15.65 -45.13 -51.70
N ALA A 210 16.99 -45.18 -51.54
CA ALA A 210 17.78 -46.39 -51.76
C ALA A 210 17.77 -47.35 -50.56
N GLY A 211 17.24 -46.94 -49.41
CA GLY A 211 17.29 -47.68 -48.15
C GLY A 211 18.62 -47.54 -47.39
N ASP A 212 19.48 -46.62 -47.80
CA ASP A 212 20.70 -46.22 -47.08
C ASP A 212 20.43 -44.95 -46.24
N ALA A 213 21.34 -44.55 -45.33
CA ALA A 213 21.22 -43.34 -44.51
C ALA A 213 20.76 -42.10 -45.30
N LEU A 214 19.86 -41.32 -44.70
CA LEU A 214 19.52 -39.96 -45.12
C LEU A 214 20.38 -38.96 -44.34
N THR A 215 21.44 -38.46 -44.99
CA THR A 215 22.39 -37.53 -44.38
C THR A 215 22.05 -36.07 -44.68
N GLY A 216 22.47 -35.14 -43.82
CA GLY A 216 22.29 -33.71 -44.07
C GLY A 216 22.94 -33.22 -45.37
N ASP A 217 24.04 -33.86 -45.81
CA ASP A 217 24.66 -33.58 -47.12
C ASP A 217 23.80 -34.03 -48.31
N GLN A 218 22.97 -35.06 -48.13
CA GLN A 218 22.01 -35.52 -49.16
C GLN A 218 20.79 -34.62 -49.21
N ALA A 219 20.26 -34.20 -48.05
CA ALA A 219 19.18 -33.22 -47.95
C ALA A 219 19.59 -31.90 -48.62
N ALA A 220 20.70 -31.30 -48.17
CA ALA A 220 21.20 -30.04 -48.71
C ALA A 220 21.66 -30.08 -50.19
N ALA A 221 21.69 -31.24 -50.84
CA ALA A 221 21.99 -31.37 -52.26
C ALA A 221 20.76 -31.25 -53.17
N ASP A 222 19.56 -31.33 -52.59
CA ASP A 222 18.28 -31.12 -53.25
C ASP A 222 17.59 -29.90 -52.63
N ASP A 223 17.21 -28.92 -53.45
CA ASP A 223 16.69 -27.64 -52.93
C ASP A 223 15.26 -27.80 -52.36
N ASP A 224 14.60 -28.93 -52.63
CA ASP A 224 13.25 -29.23 -52.16
C ASP A 224 13.24 -30.17 -50.93
N LEU A 225 14.40 -30.69 -50.46
CA LEU A 225 14.50 -31.69 -49.38
C LEU A 225 15.20 -31.14 -48.12
N ASP A 226 14.47 -31.02 -47.02
CA ASP A 226 14.95 -30.50 -45.74
C ASP A 226 14.64 -31.45 -44.58
N VAL A 227 15.62 -31.71 -43.71
CA VAL A 227 15.39 -32.45 -42.46
C VAL A 227 15.11 -31.44 -41.35
N LEU A 228 13.85 -31.38 -40.92
CA LEU A 228 13.33 -30.40 -39.98
C LEU A 228 13.60 -30.77 -38.52
N ALA A 229 13.80 -32.05 -38.21
CA ALA A 229 14.16 -32.49 -36.86
C ALA A 229 15.09 -33.71 -36.89
N TRP A 230 16.09 -33.69 -36.01
CA TRP A 230 17.04 -34.76 -35.78
C TRP A 230 16.91 -35.29 -34.36
N ALA A 231 17.22 -36.57 -34.16
CA ALA A 231 17.37 -37.11 -32.81
C ALA A 231 18.67 -36.59 -32.18
N GLU A 232 18.67 -36.46 -30.85
CA GLU A 232 19.84 -36.09 -30.09
C GLU A 232 21.01 -37.08 -30.31
N PRO A 233 22.28 -36.65 -30.17
CA PRO A 233 23.44 -37.54 -30.35
C PRO A 233 23.48 -38.74 -29.40
N THR A 234 22.66 -38.74 -28.35
CA THR A 234 22.46 -39.84 -27.39
C THR A 234 21.53 -40.92 -27.92
N ALA A 235 20.66 -40.59 -28.88
CA ALA A 235 19.68 -41.51 -29.42
C ALA A 235 20.31 -42.61 -30.29
N THR A 236 19.68 -43.78 -30.30
CA THR A 236 20.05 -44.90 -31.17
C THR A 236 18.82 -45.55 -31.77
N ASN A 237 18.95 -46.24 -32.91
CA ASN A 237 17.83 -46.93 -33.53
C ASN A 237 17.95 -48.46 -33.45
N VAL A 238 16.86 -49.12 -33.05
CA VAL A 238 16.79 -50.57 -32.79
C VAL A 238 15.73 -51.26 -33.66
N ASP A 239 15.91 -52.56 -33.92
CA ASP A 239 14.94 -53.40 -34.64
C ASP A 239 14.10 -54.20 -33.64
N LEU A 240 12.78 -53.99 -33.65
CA LEU A 240 11.80 -54.73 -32.86
C LEU A 240 10.84 -55.57 -33.72
N THR A 241 10.77 -55.29 -35.03
CA THR A 241 9.76 -55.78 -35.98
C THR A 241 10.17 -57.10 -36.66
N GLY A 242 11.46 -57.43 -36.62
CA GLY A 242 12.03 -58.57 -37.35
C GLY A 242 12.16 -58.33 -38.86
N ALA A 243 12.01 -57.07 -39.30
CA ALA A 243 12.45 -56.59 -40.60
C ALA A 243 14.00 -56.47 -40.64
N GLU A 244 14.58 -56.00 -41.74
CA GLU A 244 16.02 -55.63 -41.79
C GLU A 244 16.12 -54.10 -42.00
N PRO A 245 15.87 -53.27 -40.97
CA PRO A 245 15.95 -51.81 -41.10
C PRO A 245 17.40 -51.35 -41.29
N TYR A 246 17.58 -50.10 -41.75
CA TYR A 246 18.88 -49.46 -41.71
C TYR A 246 19.24 -49.13 -40.26
N HIS A 247 20.48 -49.39 -39.84
CA HIS A 247 20.97 -49.00 -38.52
C HIS A 247 21.97 -47.85 -38.66
N TYR A 248 21.61 -46.70 -38.09
CA TYR A 248 22.48 -45.53 -38.02
C TYR A 248 23.64 -45.83 -37.06
N ALA A 249 24.85 -45.47 -37.47
CA ALA A 249 26.03 -45.59 -36.62
C ALA A 249 26.07 -44.45 -35.59
N ASP A 250 26.80 -44.62 -34.48
CA ASP A 250 26.96 -43.60 -33.42
C ASP A 250 27.46 -42.22 -33.92
N ASP A 251 28.08 -42.15 -35.10
CA ASP A 251 28.55 -40.91 -35.74
C ASP A 251 27.65 -40.39 -36.87
N GLU A 252 26.54 -41.07 -37.15
CA GLU A 252 25.50 -40.67 -38.09
C GLU A 252 24.30 -40.08 -37.32
N ARG A 253 23.78 -38.93 -37.78
CA ARG A 253 22.58 -38.34 -37.19
C ARG A 253 21.33 -39.09 -37.67
N ILE A 254 20.35 -39.23 -36.79
CA ILE A 254 19.10 -39.94 -37.05
C ILE A 254 18.02 -38.89 -37.42
N PRO A 255 17.50 -38.86 -38.65
CA PRO A 255 16.44 -37.93 -39.05
C PRO A 255 15.07 -38.41 -38.55
N LEU A 256 14.29 -37.47 -37.99
CA LEU A 256 12.97 -37.73 -37.39
C LEU A 256 11.83 -37.09 -38.18
N ILE A 257 12.05 -35.88 -38.71
CA ILE A 257 11.07 -35.16 -39.53
C ILE A 257 11.77 -34.66 -40.79
N THR A 258 11.23 -34.98 -41.96
CA THR A 258 11.77 -34.54 -43.26
C THR A 258 10.65 -33.99 -44.12
N ARG A 259 10.93 -32.86 -44.77
CA ARG A 259 10.07 -32.25 -45.78
C ARG A 259 10.70 -32.43 -47.15
N ASP A 260 9.88 -32.84 -48.12
CA ASP A 260 10.19 -32.82 -49.54
C ASP A 260 9.10 -32.04 -50.29
N GLY A 261 9.39 -30.78 -50.62
CA GLY A 261 8.47 -29.85 -51.24
C GLY A 261 7.20 -29.65 -50.41
N ARG A 262 6.09 -30.26 -50.85
CA ARG A 262 4.77 -30.20 -50.18
C ARG A 262 4.40 -31.47 -49.41
N ALA A 263 5.31 -32.43 -49.31
CA ALA A 263 5.14 -33.62 -48.49
C ALA A 263 6.01 -33.53 -47.25
N VAL A 264 5.45 -33.79 -46.07
CA VAL A 264 6.19 -33.82 -44.80
C VAL A 264 5.99 -35.18 -44.16
N GLY A 265 7.09 -35.84 -43.80
CA GLY A 265 7.08 -37.09 -43.06
C GLY A 265 7.48 -36.88 -41.61
N PHE A 266 6.62 -37.29 -40.68
CA PHE A 266 6.89 -37.36 -39.25
C PHE A 266 7.13 -38.82 -38.87
N GLY A 267 8.26 -39.10 -38.21
CA GLY A 267 8.58 -40.44 -37.72
C GLY A 267 7.67 -40.95 -36.60
N ALA A 268 6.83 -40.10 -36.02
CA ALA A 268 5.95 -40.42 -34.90
C ALA A 268 4.50 -39.97 -35.19
N PRO A 269 3.50 -40.50 -34.45
CA PRO A 269 2.17 -39.90 -34.33
C PRO A 269 2.26 -38.60 -33.51
N PHE A 270 3.02 -37.66 -34.06
CA PHE A 270 3.36 -36.37 -33.49
C PHE A 270 2.09 -35.55 -33.23
N VAL A 271 2.04 -34.79 -32.13
CA VAL A 271 0.88 -34.01 -31.64
C VAL A 271 -0.35 -34.79 -31.16
N GLU A 272 -0.21 -36.07 -30.80
CA GLU A 272 -1.32 -36.83 -30.19
C GLU A 272 -1.76 -36.24 -28.84
N ASP A 273 -3.03 -36.39 -28.48
CA ASP A 273 -3.63 -35.89 -27.23
C ASP A 273 -3.01 -36.46 -25.94
N ALA A 274 -2.10 -37.44 -26.06
CA ALA A 274 -1.36 -38.00 -24.94
C ALA A 274 -0.05 -37.24 -24.63
N SER A 275 0.35 -36.30 -25.49
CA SER A 275 1.50 -35.41 -25.28
C SER A 275 1.04 -34.07 -24.73
N ASP A 276 1.67 -33.65 -23.65
CA ASP A 276 1.39 -32.41 -22.93
C ASP A 276 2.23 -31.24 -23.49
N HIS A 277 3.03 -31.48 -24.55
CA HIS A 277 3.99 -30.52 -25.09
C HIS A 277 3.36 -29.57 -26.11
N ASP A 278 3.30 -28.30 -25.76
CA ASP A 278 2.70 -27.24 -26.56
C ASP A 278 3.60 -26.88 -27.76
N GLU A 279 4.92 -27.01 -27.62
CA GLU A 279 5.92 -26.79 -28.68
C GLU A 279 5.70 -27.74 -29.86
N ASN A 280 5.31 -29.00 -29.61
CA ASN A 280 4.97 -29.94 -30.67
C ASN A 280 3.82 -29.42 -31.53
N ARG A 281 2.77 -28.88 -30.89
CA ARG A 281 1.59 -28.35 -31.58
C ARG A 281 1.94 -27.06 -32.32
N ALA A 282 2.71 -26.17 -31.69
CA ALA A 282 3.22 -24.96 -32.32
C ALA A 282 4.06 -25.28 -33.57
N PHE A 283 4.99 -26.23 -33.46
CA PHE A 283 5.85 -26.68 -34.55
C PHE A 283 5.06 -27.21 -35.74
N VAL A 284 4.10 -28.12 -35.52
CA VAL A 284 3.28 -28.65 -36.63
C VAL A 284 2.46 -27.55 -37.29
N ARG A 285 1.92 -26.59 -36.52
CA ARG A 285 1.20 -25.45 -37.10
C ARG A 285 2.10 -24.55 -37.96
N GLY A 286 3.33 -24.24 -37.52
CA GLY A 286 4.23 -23.45 -38.36
C GLY A 286 4.67 -24.19 -39.62
N VAL A 287 4.83 -25.53 -39.55
CA VAL A 287 5.02 -26.35 -40.76
C VAL A 287 3.77 -26.29 -41.66
N TRP A 288 2.55 -26.30 -41.11
CA TRP A 288 1.32 -26.14 -41.89
C TRP A 288 1.24 -24.77 -42.57
N ASP A 289 1.57 -23.69 -41.86
CA ASP A 289 1.62 -22.33 -42.41
C ASP A 289 2.61 -22.20 -43.57
N GLU A 290 3.68 -23.00 -43.55
CA GLU A 290 4.70 -22.98 -44.59
C GLU A 290 4.31 -23.79 -45.84
N VAL A 291 3.55 -24.88 -45.66
CA VAL A 291 3.33 -25.88 -46.71
C VAL A 291 1.92 -25.85 -47.31
N ILE A 292 0.91 -25.43 -46.55
CA ILE A 292 -0.50 -25.43 -46.97
C ILE A 292 -0.87 -24.06 -47.57
N ASP A 293 -1.27 -24.04 -48.84
CA ASP A 293 -1.66 -22.81 -49.55
C ASP A 293 -3.14 -22.37 -49.30
N GLY A 294 -3.83 -23.04 -48.36
CA GLY A 294 -5.24 -22.85 -48.03
C GLY A 294 -5.59 -23.28 -46.60
N GLU A 295 -6.86 -23.53 -46.32
CA GLU A 295 -7.37 -23.72 -44.95
C GLU A 295 -7.98 -25.11 -44.74
N THR A 296 -8.25 -25.89 -45.79
CA THR A 296 -9.01 -27.15 -45.68
C THR A 296 -8.08 -28.37 -45.57
N VAL A 297 -8.09 -29.04 -44.42
CA VAL A 297 -7.26 -30.22 -44.15
C VAL A 297 -8.15 -31.44 -43.91
N TYR A 298 -7.86 -32.55 -44.59
CA TYR A 298 -8.57 -33.81 -44.37
C TYR A 298 -7.68 -34.89 -43.76
N TRP A 299 -8.13 -35.49 -42.66
CA TRP A 299 -7.49 -36.64 -42.05
C TRP A 299 -7.99 -37.93 -42.68
N ASP A 300 -7.11 -38.80 -43.17
CA ASP A 300 -7.53 -40.08 -43.74
C ASP A 300 -7.95 -41.05 -42.63
N GLU A 301 -9.19 -41.54 -42.72
CA GLU A 301 -9.76 -42.57 -41.84
C GLU A 301 -10.23 -43.81 -42.64
N SER A 302 -9.94 -43.83 -43.95
CA SER A 302 -10.46 -44.85 -44.87
C SER A 302 -9.63 -46.15 -44.94
N HIS A 303 -8.43 -46.17 -44.35
CA HIS A 303 -7.46 -47.26 -44.46
C HIS A 303 -7.17 -48.02 -43.15
N GLY A 304 -8.01 -47.85 -42.13
CA GLY A 304 -7.90 -48.58 -40.86
C GLY A 304 -6.88 -47.98 -39.90
N GLN A 305 -6.66 -46.67 -39.98
CA GLN A 305 -5.79 -45.93 -39.09
C GLN A 305 -6.15 -46.16 -37.62
N TYR A 306 -5.15 -46.43 -36.79
CA TYR A 306 -5.32 -46.40 -35.33
C TYR A 306 -5.36 -44.96 -34.79
N TYR A 307 -4.66 -44.06 -35.47
CA TYR A 307 -4.55 -42.63 -35.21
C TYR A 307 -5.49 -41.83 -36.13
N ASP A 308 -6.78 -41.92 -35.85
CA ASP A 308 -7.82 -41.08 -36.46
C ASP A 308 -7.80 -39.65 -35.89
N ALA A 309 -8.56 -38.73 -36.49
CA ALA A 309 -8.56 -37.32 -36.07
C ALA A 309 -9.00 -37.12 -34.60
N GLY A 310 -9.78 -38.07 -34.05
CA GLY A 310 -10.26 -38.04 -32.66
C GLY A 310 -9.20 -38.33 -31.60
N ARG A 311 -7.95 -38.60 -31.99
CA ARG A 311 -6.79 -38.70 -31.09
C ARG A 311 -5.87 -37.47 -31.11
N PHE A 312 -6.26 -36.46 -31.88
CA PHE A 312 -5.56 -35.19 -32.03
C PHE A 312 -6.55 -34.04 -31.77
N GLU A 313 -7.57 -34.24 -30.92
CA GLU A 313 -8.64 -33.27 -30.69
C GLU A 313 -8.08 -31.91 -30.22
N SER A 314 -7.02 -31.93 -29.40
CA SER A 314 -6.37 -30.73 -28.89
C SER A 314 -5.67 -29.95 -30.00
N PHE A 315 -4.89 -30.64 -30.83
CA PHE A 315 -4.23 -30.04 -31.99
C PHE A 315 -5.24 -29.56 -33.05
N VAL A 316 -6.30 -30.34 -33.31
CA VAL A 316 -7.39 -29.94 -34.22
C VAL A 316 -8.05 -28.66 -33.73
N ALA A 317 -8.35 -28.55 -32.44
CA ALA A 317 -8.90 -27.33 -31.86
C ALA A 317 -7.95 -26.13 -32.02
N ASP A 318 -6.64 -26.34 -31.81
CA ASP A 318 -5.62 -25.30 -31.99
C ASP A 318 -5.46 -24.85 -33.45
N ALA A 319 -5.58 -25.78 -34.39
CA ALA A 319 -5.55 -25.50 -35.83
C ALA A 319 -6.83 -24.78 -36.29
N GLU A 320 -8.00 -25.19 -35.80
CA GLU A 320 -9.27 -24.51 -36.06
C GLU A 320 -9.29 -23.08 -35.50
N ALA A 321 -8.70 -22.87 -34.32
CA ALA A 321 -8.51 -21.54 -33.75
C ALA A 321 -7.58 -20.66 -34.61
N ALA A 322 -6.60 -21.27 -35.29
CA ALA A 322 -5.69 -20.60 -36.23
C ALA A 322 -6.31 -20.35 -37.62
N GLY A 323 -7.48 -20.93 -37.91
CA GLY A 323 -8.24 -20.68 -39.15
C GLY A 323 -8.32 -21.85 -40.12
N TYR A 324 -7.74 -23.00 -39.78
CA TYR A 324 -7.92 -24.22 -40.57
C TYR A 324 -9.32 -24.84 -40.37
N ALA A 325 -9.79 -25.57 -41.36
CA ALA A 325 -10.96 -26.44 -41.28
C ALA A 325 -10.46 -27.89 -41.39
N VAL A 326 -10.50 -28.63 -40.28
CA VAL A 326 -9.94 -29.98 -40.20
C VAL A 326 -11.07 -30.99 -40.03
N ASP A 327 -11.18 -31.95 -40.95
CA ASP A 327 -12.22 -32.99 -40.92
C ASP A 327 -11.63 -34.40 -41.22
N GLY A 328 -12.14 -35.44 -40.57
CA GLY A 328 -11.84 -36.84 -40.96
C GLY A 328 -12.60 -37.26 -42.23
N THR A 329 -12.00 -38.14 -43.05
CA THR A 329 -12.64 -38.71 -44.25
C THR A 329 -12.53 -40.23 -44.34
N ASP A 330 -13.69 -40.89 -44.50
CA ASP A 330 -13.82 -42.32 -44.83
C ASP A 330 -13.73 -42.60 -46.35
N ASP A 331 -13.57 -41.57 -47.19
CA ASP A 331 -13.47 -41.67 -48.66
C ASP A 331 -12.43 -40.67 -49.18
N LEU A 332 -11.14 -40.98 -48.98
CA LEU A 332 -10.03 -40.11 -49.38
C LEU A 332 -10.05 -39.81 -50.88
N LEU A 333 -10.42 -40.80 -51.71
CA LEU A 333 -10.50 -40.63 -53.16
C LEU A 333 -11.53 -39.57 -53.57
N ALA A 334 -12.65 -39.44 -52.84
CA ALA A 334 -13.65 -38.41 -53.11
C ALA A 334 -13.13 -37.00 -52.80
N VAL A 335 -12.35 -36.85 -51.73
CA VAL A 335 -11.77 -35.58 -51.28
C VAL A 335 -10.63 -35.12 -52.19
N LEU A 336 -9.80 -36.04 -52.68
CA LEU A 336 -8.71 -35.73 -53.63
C LEU A 336 -9.23 -35.49 -55.06
N GLY A 337 -10.45 -35.92 -55.37
CA GLY A 337 -10.96 -36.10 -56.74
C GLY A 337 -11.70 -34.91 -57.37
N GLY A 338 -11.50 -33.68 -56.85
CA GLY A 338 -12.13 -32.42 -57.29
C GLY A 338 -12.63 -32.44 -58.75
N THR A 339 -13.95 -32.36 -58.94
CA THR A 339 -14.68 -32.76 -60.16
C THR A 339 -13.95 -32.64 -61.51
N THR A 340 -13.56 -33.77 -62.12
CA THR A 340 -13.30 -33.82 -63.57
C THR A 340 -14.61 -33.62 -64.33
N ARG A 341 -14.94 -32.37 -64.68
CA ARG A 341 -16.10 -32.03 -65.51
C ARG A 341 -15.87 -32.52 -66.95
N ASN A 342 -16.27 -33.76 -67.22
CA ASN A 342 -16.25 -34.34 -68.55
C ASN A 342 -17.36 -33.70 -69.42
N GLU A 343 -16.99 -32.72 -70.25
CA GLU A 343 -17.88 -32.18 -71.30
C GLU A 343 -18.11 -33.24 -72.39
N ASN A 344 -19.04 -34.18 -72.18
CA ASN A 344 -19.84 -34.79 -73.26
C ASN A 344 -20.94 -35.75 -72.77
N GLY A 345 -22.16 -35.22 -72.67
CA GLY A 345 -23.35 -35.81 -73.29
C GLY A 345 -24.09 -36.98 -72.61
N GLY A 346 -25.36 -36.76 -72.30
CA GLY A 346 -26.40 -37.79 -72.41
C GLY A 346 -27.43 -37.82 -71.28
N ASP A 347 -28.68 -37.48 -71.63
CA ASP A 347 -29.89 -37.60 -70.81
C ASP A 347 -30.05 -38.98 -70.12
N ASP A 348 -30.74 -38.92 -68.97
CA ASP A 348 -31.62 -39.93 -68.35
C ASP A 348 -31.03 -40.83 -67.24
N ALA A 349 -31.24 -40.44 -65.96
CA ALA A 349 -31.80 -41.32 -64.91
C ALA A 349 -31.88 -40.64 -63.52
N THR A 350 -33.13 -40.46 -63.06
CA THR A 350 -33.66 -40.59 -61.68
C THR A 350 -32.84 -40.10 -60.48
N GLU A 351 -33.29 -38.97 -59.93
CA GLU A 351 -33.05 -38.49 -58.56
C GLU A 351 -33.43 -39.55 -57.52
N THR A 352 -32.47 -39.93 -56.69
CA THR A 352 -32.70 -40.40 -55.32
C THR A 352 -31.66 -39.72 -54.44
N GLU A 353 -32.14 -39.13 -53.35
CA GLU A 353 -31.42 -38.29 -52.40
C GLU A 353 -30.12 -38.94 -51.89
N ALA A 354 -29.00 -38.29 -52.20
CA ALA A 354 -27.81 -38.24 -51.35
C ALA A 354 -27.55 -36.74 -51.15
N GLU A 355 -27.47 -36.32 -49.89
CA GLU A 355 -27.04 -34.99 -49.48
C GLU A 355 -25.67 -34.72 -50.12
N ALA A 356 -25.66 -33.87 -51.14
CA ALA A 356 -24.46 -33.28 -51.70
C ALA A 356 -24.05 -32.11 -50.80
N GLY A 357 -23.27 -32.42 -49.77
CA GLY A 357 -22.13 -31.60 -49.36
C GLY A 357 -20.92 -32.53 -49.54
N SER A 358 -19.82 -32.15 -50.18
CA SER A 358 -19.17 -30.85 -50.27
C SER A 358 -18.57 -30.67 -51.68
N ASP A 359 -18.47 -29.42 -52.12
CA ASP A 359 -17.45 -28.98 -53.07
C ASP A 359 -16.07 -28.98 -52.33
N ALA A 360 -15.65 -30.10 -51.75
CA ALA A 360 -14.40 -30.18 -51.00
C ALA A 360 -13.23 -30.33 -51.98
N ASP A 361 -12.56 -29.22 -52.26
CA ASP A 361 -11.16 -29.23 -52.67
C ASP A 361 -10.35 -29.21 -51.37
N ALA A 362 -9.68 -30.30 -51.04
CA ALA A 362 -8.70 -30.29 -49.93
C ALA A 362 -7.54 -29.36 -50.30
N ASP A 363 -6.97 -28.69 -49.31
CA ASP A 363 -5.69 -27.99 -49.43
C ASP A 363 -4.55 -28.87 -48.89
N ALA A 364 -4.85 -29.72 -47.89
CA ALA A 364 -3.94 -30.73 -47.39
C ALA A 364 -4.64 -32.04 -46.98
N VAL A 365 -3.87 -33.12 -46.92
CA VAL A 365 -4.28 -34.38 -46.30
C VAL A 365 -3.27 -34.88 -45.28
N VAL A 366 -3.77 -35.38 -44.16
CA VAL A 366 -2.96 -36.04 -43.11
C VAL A 366 -3.23 -37.54 -43.17
N ILE A 367 -2.17 -38.33 -43.32
CA ILE A 367 -2.21 -39.79 -43.39
C ILE A 367 -1.32 -40.34 -42.29
N THR A 368 -1.95 -40.85 -41.24
CA THR A 368 -1.27 -41.62 -40.20
C THR A 368 -1.15 -43.09 -40.61
N THR A 369 -0.30 -43.85 -39.92
CA THR A 369 0.03 -45.26 -40.18
C THR A 369 -1.18 -46.12 -40.60
N PRO A 370 -1.31 -46.50 -41.89
CA PRO A 370 -2.52 -47.14 -42.42
C PRO A 370 -2.43 -48.68 -42.39
N GLU A 371 -3.43 -49.36 -41.81
CA GLU A 371 -3.50 -50.84 -41.71
C GLU A 371 -3.61 -51.52 -43.09
N THR A 372 -4.16 -50.83 -44.08
CA THR A 372 -4.40 -51.38 -45.42
C THR A 372 -3.70 -50.59 -46.52
N PRO A 373 -3.21 -51.27 -47.59
CA PRO A 373 -2.53 -50.59 -48.69
C PRO A 373 -3.51 -49.79 -49.54
N PHE A 374 -3.03 -48.69 -50.10
CA PHE A 374 -3.78 -47.80 -50.98
C PHE A 374 -3.96 -48.44 -52.34
N SER A 375 -5.09 -48.19 -52.99
CA SER A 375 -5.31 -48.64 -54.36
C SER A 375 -4.54 -47.78 -55.38
N ASP A 376 -4.29 -48.34 -56.56
CA ASP A 376 -3.66 -47.61 -57.67
C ASP A 376 -4.40 -46.29 -58.01
N ASP A 377 -5.72 -46.24 -57.83
CA ASP A 377 -6.54 -45.06 -58.12
C ASP A 377 -6.35 -43.97 -57.04
N GLU A 378 -6.23 -44.34 -55.76
CA GLU A 378 -5.93 -43.40 -54.66
C GLU A 378 -4.50 -42.87 -54.74
N LEU A 379 -3.52 -43.75 -55.02
CA LEU A 379 -2.13 -43.36 -55.25
C LEU A 379 -1.99 -42.40 -56.44
N ALA A 380 -2.76 -42.60 -57.51
CA ALA A 380 -2.79 -41.68 -58.64
C ALA A 380 -3.48 -40.35 -58.30
N ALA A 381 -4.48 -40.36 -57.42
CA ALA A 381 -5.13 -39.14 -56.94
C ALA A 381 -4.21 -38.32 -56.04
N LEU A 382 -3.46 -38.96 -55.13
CA LEU A 382 -2.45 -38.30 -54.28
C LEU A 382 -1.33 -37.66 -55.11
N GLU A 383 -0.81 -38.36 -56.12
CA GLU A 383 0.19 -37.78 -57.05
C GLU A 383 -0.37 -36.54 -57.75
N ALA A 384 -1.58 -36.64 -58.31
CA ALA A 384 -2.22 -35.51 -58.98
C ALA A 384 -2.50 -34.33 -58.03
N PHE A 385 -2.88 -34.64 -56.78
CA PHE A 385 -3.15 -33.66 -55.74
C PHE A 385 -1.91 -32.84 -55.38
N VAL A 386 -0.76 -33.51 -55.16
CA VAL A 386 0.52 -32.85 -54.90
C VAL A 386 0.99 -32.05 -56.12
N ASP A 387 0.85 -32.60 -57.33
CA ASP A 387 1.17 -31.90 -58.60
C ASP A 387 0.34 -30.61 -58.78
N ASP A 388 -0.91 -30.61 -58.32
CA ASP A 388 -1.82 -29.47 -58.37
C ASP A 388 -1.64 -28.48 -57.19
N GLY A 389 -0.76 -28.79 -56.24
CA GLY A 389 -0.33 -27.90 -55.16
C GLY A 389 -0.85 -28.27 -53.77
N GLY A 390 -1.52 -29.41 -53.62
CA GLY A 390 -1.95 -29.93 -52.32
C GLY A 390 -0.78 -30.42 -51.46
N ALA A 391 -0.94 -30.32 -50.14
CA ALA A 391 0.05 -30.77 -49.15
C ALA A 391 -0.28 -32.16 -48.58
N VAL A 392 0.73 -32.99 -48.34
CA VAL A 392 0.56 -34.34 -47.78
C VAL A 392 1.43 -34.51 -46.53
N PHE A 393 0.80 -34.80 -45.40
CA PHE A 393 1.48 -35.07 -44.14
C PHE A 393 1.40 -36.57 -43.84
N LEU A 394 2.56 -37.23 -43.68
CA LEU A 394 2.67 -38.66 -43.42
C LEU A 394 3.21 -38.86 -42.00
N HIS A 395 2.43 -39.49 -41.11
CA HIS A 395 2.88 -39.82 -39.76
C HIS A 395 3.08 -41.33 -39.65
N ASP A 396 4.32 -41.75 -39.43
CA ASP A 396 4.63 -43.14 -39.11
C ASP A 396 4.67 -43.38 -37.60
N GLN A 397 4.82 -44.63 -37.19
CA GLN A 397 5.08 -45.03 -35.82
C GLN A 397 5.94 -46.29 -35.81
N SER A 398 6.85 -46.40 -34.84
CA SER A 398 7.55 -47.66 -34.57
C SER A 398 6.59 -48.77 -34.10
N ASP A 399 7.08 -50.02 -34.03
CA ASP A 399 6.29 -51.23 -33.75
C ASP A 399 5.58 -51.31 -32.40
N TYR A 400 5.65 -50.28 -31.58
CA TYR A 400 5.03 -50.25 -30.26
C TYR A 400 3.53 -50.56 -30.35
N GLY A 401 3.13 -51.73 -29.84
CA GLY A 401 1.74 -52.19 -29.87
C GLY A 401 1.33 -53.00 -31.11
N GLY A 402 2.24 -53.19 -32.09
CA GLY A 402 2.01 -53.98 -33.30
C GLY A 402 1.36 -53.20 -34.44
N HIS A 403 1.63 -51.90 -34.53
CA HIS A 403 1.07 -50.95 -35.49
C HIS A 403 2.08 -50.49 -36.56
N ASP A 404 3.23 -51.16 -36.72
CA ASP A 404 4.19 -50.88 -37.80
C ASP A 404 3.58 -51.20 -39.18
N GLU A 405 3.12 -50.15 -39.88
CA GLU A 405 2.67 -50.21 -41.26
C GLU A 405 3.55 -49.32 -42.17
N THR A 406 4.83 -49.16 -41.81
CA THR A 406 5.86 -48.39 -42.55
C THR A 406 5.87 -48.74 -44.05
N ALA A 407 5.58 -50.00 -44.40
CA ALA A 407 5.52 -50.46 -45.79
C ALA A 407 4.42 -49.77 -46.63
N ASN A 408 3.25 -49.50 -46.04
CA ASN A 408 2.13 -48.87 -46.75
C ASN A 408 2.40 -47.36 -46.94
N LEU A 409 2.98 -46.68 -45.94
CA LEU A 409 3.43 -45.28 -46.06
C LEU A 409 4.54 -45.14 -47.11
N ASN A 410 5.47 -46.08 -47.15
CA ASN A 410 6.55 -46.07 -48.14
C ASN A 410 6.07 -46.33 -49.58
N GLU A 411 4.91 -46.97 -49.78
CA GLU A 411 4.27 -47.07 -51.11
C GLU A 411 3.75 -45.70 -51.58
N ILE A 412 3.20 -44.88 -50.67
CA ILE A 412 2.84 -43.49 -50.96
C ILE A 412 4.09 -42.67 -51.26
N ALA A 413 5.12 -42.75 -50.41
CA ALA A 413 6.38 -42.03 -50.61
C ALA A 413 7.08 -42.42 -51.93
N GLU A 414 7.02 -43.70 -52.34
CA GLU A 414 7.49 -44.15 -53.66
C GLU A 414 6.66 -43.58 -54.80
N ARG A 415 5.33 -43.51 -54.64
CA ARG A 415 4.45 -42.97 -55.66
C ARG A 415 4.67 -41.49 -55.91
N LEU A 416 4.90 -40.72 -54.85
CA LEU A 416 5.14 -39.28 -54.86
C LEU A 416 6.61 -38.93 -55.17
N ASP A 417 7.47 -39.92 -55.40
CA ASP A 417 8.92 -39.75 -55.66
C ASP A 417 9.67 -38.99 -54.55
N LEU A 418 9.27 -39.17 -53.28
CA LEU A 418 9.86 -38.42 -52.17
C LEU A 418 11.34 -38.79 -51.94
N GLY A 419 12.12 -37.84 -51.46
CA GLY A 419 13.53 -37.93 -51.11
C GLY A 419 13.81 -38.66 -49.80
N PHE A 420 12.76 -39.09 -49.09
CA PHE A 420 12.86 -39.89 -47.86
C PHE A 420 11.90 -41.08 -47.88
N ARG A 421 12.19 -42.07 -47.05
CA ARG A 421 11.35 -43.24 -46.71
C ARG A 421 11.37 -43.40 -45.20
N PHE A 422 10.31 -43.95 -44.63
CA PHE A 422 10.31 -44.34 -43.23
C PHE A 422 11.09 -45.65 -43.03
N ASN A 423 11.87 -45.72 -41.96
CA ASN A 423 12.64 -46.90 -41.58
C ASN A 423 11.79 -47.75 -40.62
N ALA A 424 11.72 -49.06 -40.84
CA ALA A 424 10.96 -49.95 -39.98
C ALA A 424 11.75 -50.28 -38.69
N ASP A 425 12.07 -49.25 -37.91
CA ASP A 425 12.87 -49.28 -36.69
C ASP A 425 12.17 -48.57 -35.52
N GLN A 426 12.86 -48.48 -34.39
CA GLN A 426 12.47 -47.64 -33.27
C GLN A 426 13.66 -46.83 -32.79
N VAL A 427 13.49 -45.52 -32.72
CA VAL A 427 14.46 -44.61 -32.10
C VAL A 427 14.25 -44.64 -30.59
N VAL A 428 15.35 -44.76 -29.85
CA VAL A 428 15.36 -44.80 -28.39
C VAL A 428 16.41 -43.85 -27.82
N ASP A 429 16.04 -43.14 -26.76
CA ASP A 429 16.93 -42.27 -25.98
C ASP A 429 16.50 -42.29 -24.50
N ASP A 430 17.41 -42.67 -23.61
CA ASP A 430 17.17 -42.71 -22.16
C ASP A 430 17.70 -41.47 -21.42
N ALA A 431 18.27 -40.50 -22.14
CA ALA A 431 18.88 -39.30 -21.59
C ALA A 431 17.94 -38.10 -21.57
N THR A 432 17.07 -37.97 -22.56
CA THR A 432 16.30 -36.72 -22.81
C THR A 432 14.80 -36.83 -22.60
N GLY A 433 14.30 -37.99 -22.16
CA GLY A 433 12.89 -38.15 -21.84
C GLY A 433 12.63 -39.08 -20.66
N TRP A 434 11.36 -39.30 -20.37
CA TRP A 434 10.92 -40.04 -19.19
C TRP A 434 10.79 -41.55 -19.42
N ASP A 435 10.84 -42.01 -20.67
CA ASP A 435 10.95 -43.43 -21.06
C ASP A 435 11.92 -43.56 -22.25
N ASP A 436 12.50 -44.74 -22.47
CA ASP A 436 13.46 -44.95 -23.57
C ASP A 436 12.82 -44.85 -24.97
N HIS A 437 11.50 -44.72 -25.03
CA HIS A 437 10.70 -44.59 -26.26
C HIS A 437 9.91 -43.28 -26.33
N VAL A 438 10.06 -42.43 -25.31
CA VAL A 438 9.48 -41.08 -25.25
C VAL A 438 10.59 -40.12 -24.88
N PHE A 439 11.12 -39.42 -25.88
CA PHE A 439 12.31 -38.60 -25.76
C PHE A 439 12.10 -37.21 -26.36
N ALA A 440 12.84 -36.22 -25.87
CA ALA A 440 12.86 -34.88 -26.42
C ALA A 440 14.11 -34.61 -27.27
N THR A 441 14.00 -33.67 -28.21
CA THR A 441 15.14 -33.14 -28.98
C THR A 441 15.09 -31.62 -29.04
N THR A 442 16.26 -31.00 -28.95
CA THR A 442 16.48 -29.56 -29.20
C THR A 442 16.95 -29.30 -30.64
N ASP A 443 17.24 -30.35 -31.41
CA ASP A 443 17.88 -30.25 -32.73
C ASP A 443 16.85 -30.26 -33.88
N PHE A 444 16.07 -29.19 -33.96
CA PHE A 444 15.03 -28.98 -34.96
C PHE A 444 15.06 -27.55 -35.54
N ASP A 445 14.28 -27.35 -36.60
CA ASP A 445 14.12 -26.04 -37.23
C ASP A 445 13.13 -25.17 -36.44
N GLU A 446 13.65 -24.39 -35.49
CA GLU A 446 12.88 -23.46 -34.66
C GLU A 446 12.07 -22.43 -35.46
N THR A 447 12.40 -22.18 -36.73
CA THR A 447 11.59 -21.26 -37.56
C THR A 447 10.15 -21.73 -37.76
N SER A 448 9.91 -23.02 -37.53
CA SER A 448 8.58 -23.63 -37.56
C SER A 448 7.76 -23.43 -36.27
N LEU A 449 8.29 -22.80 -35.22
CA LEU A 449 7.49 -22.50 -34.00
C LEU A 449 6.59 -21.26 -34.17
N GLY A 450 6.84 -20.42 -35.18
CA GLY A 450 6.08 -19.19 -35.47
C GLY A 450 6.33 -18.05 -34.47
N ASP A 451 5.89 -16.83 -34.83
CA ASP A 451 6.04 -15.59 -34.02
C ASP A 451 5.17 -15.58 -32.73
N GLY A 452 4.69 -16.74 -32.26
CA GLY A 452 3.74 -16.88 -31.16
C GLY A 452 4.20 -17.76 -29.99
N ALA A 453 5.45 -18.26 -30.05
CA ALA A 453 6.10 -19.06 -29.02
C ALA A 453 7.29 -18.33 -28.38
N ASP A 454 7.23 -17.00 -28.29
CA ASP A 454 8.20 -16.19 -27.54
C ASP A 454 7.88 -16.33 -26.04
N GLY A 455 8.14 -17.50 -25.46
CA GLY A 455 8.40 -17.58 -24.02
C GLY A 455 9.59 -16.66 -23.75
N VAL A 456 9.36 -15.53 -23.09
CA VAL A 456 10.42 -14.56 -22.81
C VAL A 456 11.27 -15.11 -21.69
N GLY A 457 12.33 -15.83 -22.04
CA GLY A 457 13.29 -16.37 -21.07
C GLY A 457 14.29 -15.32 -20.58
N LEU A 458 15.07 -15.68 -19.56
CA LEU A 458 16.12 -14.83 -18.98
C LEU A 458 17.15 -14.33 -20.02
N ALA A 459 17.27 -14.99 -21.17
CA ALA A 459 18.17 -14.61 -22.26
C ALA A 459 17.81 -13.25 -22.91
N ASP A 460 16.54 -12.85 -22.87
CA ASP A 460 16.04 -11.60 -23.44
C ASP A 460 15.88 -10.47 -22.40
N ALA A 461 16.22 -10.77 -21.14
CA ALA A 461 16.12 -9.85 -20.02
C ALA A 461 17.44 -9.13 -19.76
N ASP A 462 17.35 -7.87 -19.30
CA ASP A 462 18.45 -7.11 -18.73
C ASP A 462 18.33 -7.03 -17.19
N GLY A 463 17.11 -7.20 -16.66
CA GLY A 463 16.83 -7.28 -15.23
C GLY A 463 15.78 -8.34 -14.87
N LEU A 464 15.83 -8.83 -13.63
CA LEU A 464 14.86 -9.75 -13.05
C LEU A 464 14.42 -9.24 -11.67
N VAL A 465 13.11 -9.14 -11.44
CA VAL A 465 12.50 -8.84 -10.14
C VAL A 465 11.93 -10.13 -9.57
N ILE A 466 12.30 -10.42 -8.32
CA ILE A 466 11.76 -11.52 -7.52
C ILE A 466 11.28 -10.90 -6.22
N THR A 467 10.01 -11.07 -5.88
CA THR A 467 9.44 -10.53 -4.64
C THR A 467 9.41 -11.63 -3.58
N THR A 468 8.25 -12.16 -3.25
CA THR A 468 8.01 -13.16 -2.20
C THR A 468 7.64 -14.52 -2.81
N PRO A 469 8.61 -15.33 -3.29
CA PRO A 469 8.33 -16.57 -4.01
C PRO A 469 7.73 -17.61 -3.08
N GLU A 470 6.53 -18.12 -3.38
CA GLU A 470 5.90 -19.18 -2.59
C GLU A 470 6.65 -20.51 -2.72
N ARG A 471 7.16 -20.81 -3.93
CA ARG A 471 7.89 -22.04 -4.24
C ARG A 471 9.41 -21.84 -4.22
N PRO A 472 10.20 -22.81 -3.72
CA PRO A 472 11.65 -22.76 -3.80
C PRO A 472 12.11 -22.99 -5.25
N PHE A 473 13.26 -22.43 -5.60
CA PHE A 473 13.90 -22.61 -6.89
C PHE A 473 14.56 -23.98 -6.97
N GLU A 474 14.51 -24.59 -8.15
CA GLU A 474 15.16 -25.85 -8.48
C GLU A 474 16.63 -25.65 -8.89
N ALA A 475 17.38 -26.76 -8.97
CA ALA A 475 18.82 -26.70 -9.22
C ALA A 475 19.18 -26.10 -10.59
N ASP A 476 18.35 -26.33 -11.60
CA ASP A 476 18.56 -25.84 -12.96
C ASP A 476 18.15 -24.37 -13.07
N GLU A 477 17.08 -23.95 -12.39
CA GLU A 477 16.68 -22.54 -12.24
C GLU A 477 17.78 -21.73 -11.52
N PHE A 478 18.35 -22.25 -10.44
CA PHE A 478 19.50 -21.64 -9.79
C PHE A 478 20.71 -21.51 -10.73
N ALA A 479 20.97 -22.49 -11.59
CA ALA A 479 22.07 -22.43 -12.55
C ALA A 479 21.81 -21.36 -13.63
N ALA A 480 20.57 -21.23 -14.10
CA ALA A 480 20.16 -20.17 -15.03
C ALA A 480 20.29 -18.78 -14.41
N LEU A 481 19.85 -18.60 -13.16
CA LEU A 481 19.98 -17.34 -12.42
C LEU A 481 21.44 -16.94 -12.19
N GLU A 482 22.31 -17.90 -11.84
CA GLU A 482 23.75 -17.66 -11.73
C GLU A 482 24.36 -17.22 -13.06
N ALA A 483 24.00 -17.89 -14.16
CA ALA A 483 24.48 -17.56 -15.49
C ALA A 483 24.02 -16.15 -15.92
N PHE A 484 22.76 -15.81 -15.66
CA PHE A 484 22.19 -14.49 -15.91
C PHE A 484 22.98 -13.38 -15.21
N VAL A 485 23.27 -13.55 -13.91
CA VAL A 485 24.08 -12.60 -13.13
C VAL A 485 25.52 -12.52 -13.62
N ASP A 486 26.15 -13.65 -13.94
CA ASP A 486 27.52 -13.72 -14.47
C ASP A 486 27.65 -13.03 -15.85
N ASP A 487 26.61 -13.08 -16.67
CA ASP A 487 26.53 -12.40 -17.97
C ASP A 487 26.20 -10.89 -17.84
N GLY A 488 25.85 -10.45 -16.63
CA GLY A 488 25.69 -9.05 -16.25
C GLY A 488 24.26 -8.60 -16.07
N GLY A 489 23.30 -9.52 -16.02
CA GLY A 489 21.91 -9.23 -15.68
C GLY A 489 21.76 -8.73 -14.24
N ALA A 490 20.84 -7.80 -14.04
CA ALA A 490 20.54 -7.24 -12.72
C ALA A 490 19.43 -8.03 -12.02
N VAL A 491 19.54 -8.25 -10.70
CA VAL A 491 18.50 -8.94 -9.92
C VAL A 491 18.04 -8.06 -8.77
N PHE A 492 16.74 -7.92 -8.61
CA PHE A 492 16.11 -7.15 -7.54
C PHE A 492 15.27 -8.10 -6.69
N LEU A 493 15.68 -8.29 -5.44
CA LEU A 493 15.02 -9.15 -4.48
C LEU A 493 14.21 -8.29 -3.51
N PHE A 494 12.91 -8.51 -3.41
CA PHE A 494 12.05 -7.77 -2.50
C PHE A 494 11.45 -8.69 -1.45
N ASP A 495 11.93 -8.56 -0.22
CA ASP A 495 11.41 -9.35 0.91
C ASP A 495 10.32 -8.59 1.67
N GLN A 496 9.60 -9.27 2.55
CA GLN A 496 8.71 -8.62 3.51
C GLN A 496 8.75 -9.36 4.85
N SER A 497 8.31 -8.72 5.92
CA SER A 497 8.22 -9.38 7.23
C SER A 497 7.10 -10.43 7.30
N ASP A 498 7.12 -11.27 8.34
CA ASP A 498 6.24 -12.43 8.51
C ASP A 498 4.79 -12.10 8.87
N PHE A 499 4.41 -10.81 8.85
CA PHE A 499 3.05 -10.38 9.06
C PHE A 499 2.09 -11.04 8.05
N GLY A 500 1.12 -11.80 8.55
CA GLY A 500 0.19 -12.58 7.72
C GLY A 500 0.75 -13.89 7.16
N GLY A 501 2.01 -14.25 7.45
CA GLY A 501 2.65 -15.51 7.07
C GLY A 501 3.19 -15.56 5.64
N ASN A 502 3.53 -14.40 5.05
CA ASN A 502 3.87 -14.26 3.63
C ASN A 502 5.33 -13.83 3.38
N ASP A 503 6.20 -13.79 4.37
CA ASP A 503 7.59 -13.31 4.24
C ASP A 503 8.41 -14.10 3.23
N ARG A 504 8.25 -15.43 3.17
CA ARG A 504 9.02 -16.30 2.23
C ARG A 504 10.54 -16.07 2.29
N THR A 505 11.03 -15.50 3.40
CA THR A 505 12.43 -15.13 3.68
C THR A 505 13.42 -16.26 3.36
N GLU A 506 13.04 -17.51 3.66
CA GLU A 506 13.88 -18.70 3.42
C GLU A 506 14.22 -18.89 1.93
N ASN A 507 13.22 -18.75 1.04
CA ASN A 507 13.40 -18.94 -0.39
C ASN A 507 14.32 -17.86 -1.00
N LEU A 508 14.14 -16.59 -0.59
CA LEU A 508 15.01 -15.49 -0.99
C LEU A 508 16.44 -15.66 -0.45
N ASN A 509 16.58 -16.15 0.78
CA ASN A 509 17.90 -16.40 1.38
C ASN A 509 18.64 -17.57 0.71
N GLU A 510 17.94 -18.54 0.14
CA GLU A 510 18.56 -19.60 -0.68
C GLU A 510 19.14 -19.02 -1.98
N ILE A 511 18.43 -18.10 -2.65
CA ILE A 511 18.96 -17.34 -3.80
C ILE A 511 20.21 -16.55 -3.41
N ALA A 512 20.13 -15.80 -2.30
CA ALA A 512 21.25 -15.00 -1.81
C ALA A 512 22.46 -15.86 -1.42
N GLU A 513 22.24 -17.07 -0.89
CA GLU A 513 23.30 -18.05 -0.65
C GLU A 513 23.92 -18.56 -1.94
N ARG A 514 23.11 -18.91 -2.93
CA ARG A 514 23.58 -19.45 -4.20
C ARG A 514 24.44 -18.44 -4.97
N LEU A 515 23.99 -17.18 -5.02
CA LEU A 515 24.71 -16.05 -5.62
C LEU A 515 25.87 -15.53 -4.75
N ALA A 516 26.06 -16.09 -3.54
CA ALA A 516 27.09 -15.73 -2.58
C ALA A 516 27.08 -14.23 -2.19
N LEU A 517 25.89 -13.66 -2.03
CA LEU A 517 25.71 -12.25 -1.68
C LEU A 517 26.23 -11.94 -0.28
N ALA A 518 26.68 -10.69 -0.07
CA ALA A 518 27.12 -10.15 1.21
C ALA A 518 25.99 -9.90 2.23
N PHE A 519 24.72 -10.09 1.85
CA PHE A 519 23.57 -9.90 2.73
C PHE A 519 22.55 -11.04 2.59
N ARG A 520 21.70 -11.18 3.62
CA ARG A 520 20.50 -12.03 3.70
C ARG A 520 19.36 -11.18 4.22
N PHE A 521 18.13 -11.65 4.11
CA PHE A 521 16.97 -11.04 4.73
C PHE A 521 16.68 -11.63 6.10
N ASN A 522 16.16 -10.80 7.00
CA ASN A 522 15.85 -11.08 8.38
C ASN A 522 14.34 -11.25 8.53
N GLY A 523 13.85 -12.36 9.09
CA GLY A 523 12.41 -12.63 9.17
C GLY A 523 11.63 -11.74 10.15
N GLY A 524 12.28 -10.81 10.85
CA GLY A 524 11.61 -9.86 11.76
C GLY A 524 11.15 -8.58 11.06
N GLN A 525 10.02 -8.04 11.50
CA GLN A 525 9.47 -6.76 11.04
C GLN A 525 10.24 -5.59 11.64
N VAL A 526 10.64 -4.63 10.81
CA VAL A 526 11.15 -3.34 11.28
C VAL A 526 9.98 -2.40 11.50
N GLU A 527 9.89 -1.86 12.71
CA GLU A 527 8.90 -0.85 13.10
C GLU A 527 9.59 0.43 13.56
N ASP A 528 8.90 1.55 13.40
CA ASP A 528 9.32 2.86 13.86
C ASP A 528 8.10 3.66 14.32
N GLU A 529 7.99 3.94 15.61
CA GLU A 529 6.88 4.72 16.19
C GLU A 529 6.97 6.23 15.84
N VAL A 530 8.14 6.71 15.38
CA VAL A 530 8.47 8.13 15.25
C VAL A 530 8.58 8.57 13.78
N GLN A 531 9.29 7.80 12.96
CA GLN A 531 9.52 8.07 11.54
C GLN A 531 8.85 7.01 10.68
N ASN A 532 7.56 7.19 10.42
CA ASN A 532 6.76 6.29 9.60
C ASN A 532 5.81 7.06 8.68
N ALA A 533 5.30 6.39 7.64
CA ALA A 533 4.22 6.86 6.77
C ALA A 533 2.83 6.55 7.35
N GLY A 534 2.75 6.40 8.68
CA GLY A 534 1.51 6.41 9.42
C GLY A 534 1.40 5.33 10.49
N PRO A 535 1.33 4.06 10.09
CA PRO A 535 1.50 2.96 11.04
C PRO A 535 2.98 2.70 11.34
N GLU A 536 3.29 2.22 12.54
CA GLU A 536 4.67 1.92 12.97
C GLU A 536 5.38 0.90 12.06
N TYR A 537 4.63 0.02 11.40
CA TYR A 537 5.14 -0.98 10.46
C TYR A 537 5.39 -0.44 9.03
N GLU A 538 5.26 0.86 8.81
CA GLU A 538 5.61 1.52 7.54
C GLU A 538 6.70 2.59 7.76
N PRO A 539 7.91 2.21 8.19
CA PRO A 539 8.98 3.15 8.51
C PRO A 539 9.45 3.94 7.27
N ILE A 540 9.88 5.17 7.53
CA ILE A 540 10.47 6.08 6.54
C ILE A 540 11.98 6.14 6.74
N ALA A 541 12.73 5.76 5.71
CA ALA A 541 14.18 5.92 5.68
C ALA A 541 14.55 7.31 5.18
N THR A 542 15.41 8.02 5.91
CA THR A 542 15.99 9.31 5.50
C THR A 542 17.52 9.28 5.50
N GLU A 543 18.11 8.15 5.89
CA GLU A 543 19.56 7.95 5.92
C GLU A 543 19.99 7.09 4.72
N PHE A 544 20.71 7.70 3.78
CA PHE A 544 21.14 7.06 2.53
C PHE A 544 22.64 7.02 2.37
N SER A 545 23.12 6.02 1.61
CA SER A 545 24.54 5.83 1.33
C SER A 545 25.02 6.84 0.28
N PRO A 546 26.04 7.66 0.58
CA PRO A 546 26.57 8.63 -0.38
C PRO A 546 27.48 7.98 -1.44
N ALA A 547 27.53 6.65 -1.50
CA ALA A 547 28.39 5.90 -2.40
C ALA A 547 27.79 5.71 -3.81
N VAL A 548 26.48 5.93 -3.96
CA VAL A 548 25.71 5.78 -5.19
C VAL A 548 24.87 7.02 -5.46
N ASP A 549 24.55 7.27 -6.73
CA ASP A 549 23.74 8.42 -7.16
C ASP A 549 22.25 8.00 -7.37
N TYR A 550 21.76 7.00 -6.64
CA TYR A 550 20.40 6.45 -6.83
C TYR A 550 19.28 7.32 -6.26
N PHE A 551 19.64 8.34 -5.49
CA PHE A 551 18.71 9.22 -4.79
C PHE A 551 18.57 10.56 -5.51
N ALA A 552 18.87 10.63 -6.80
CA ALA A 552 18.63 11.84 -7.58
C ALA A 552 17.14 12.00 -7.88
N ASP A 553 16.62 13.20 -7.67
CA ASP A 553 15.22 13.56 -7.93
C ASP A 553 14.87 13.45 -9.44
N ARG A 554 13.67 12.97 -9.77
CA ARG A 554 13.11 12.91 -11.13
C ARG A 554 11.59 13.12 -11.12
N ASP A 555 10.97 13.22 -12.29
CA ASP A 555 9.51 13.34 -12.37
C ASP A 555 8.87 11.99 -11.96
N GLY A 556 8.34 11.89 -10.74
CA GLY A 556 7.69 10.69 -10.18
C GLY A 556 6.19 10.53 -10.46
N ILE A 557 5.59 9.50 -9.87
CA ILE A 557 4.14 9.19 -9.90
C ILE A 557 3.38 10.07 -8.90
N GLY A 558 3.98 10.31 -7.74
CA GLY A 558 3.35 11.03 -6.63
C GLY A 558 2.91 12.45 -6.97
N ILE A 559 1.97 12.96 -6.18
CA ILE A 559 1.54 14.35 -6.26
C ILE A 559 2.12 15.11 -5.07
N GLU A 560 2.94 16.12 -5.36
CA GLU A 560 3.30 17.12 -4.34
C GLU A 560 2.06 17.98 -4.03
N PHE A 561 1.40 17.67 -2.92
CA PHE A 561 0.23 18.44 -2.47
C PHE A 561 0.65 19.80 -1.91
N ASP A 562 0.09 20.87 -2.47
CA ASP A 562 0.23 22.24 -2.01
C ASP A 562 -0.94 22.58 -1.08
N ARG A 563 -0.63 23.30 -0.01
CA ARG A 563 -1.61 23.71 1.00
C ARG A 563 -2.78 24.51 0.42
N ASP A 564 -2.51 25.36 -0.55
CA ASP A 564 -3.50 26.21 -1.22
C ASP A 564 -4.04 25.55 -2.51
N GLY A 565 -3.67 24.29 -2.78
CA GLY A 565 -4.06 23.52 -3.94
C GLY A 565 -5.50 22.99 -3.88
N GLU A 566 -6.04 22.71 -5.06
CA GLU A 566 -7.33 22.03 -5.25
C GLU A 566 -7.07 20.83 -6.16
N TYR A 567 -7.50 19.65 -5.71
CA TYR A 567 -7.18 18.38 -6.35
C TYR A 567 -8.46 17.65 -6.74
N ASP A 568 -8.57 17.32 -8.01
CA ASP A 568 -9.68 16.56 -8.57
C ASP A 568 -9.38 15.06 -8.43
N GLY A 569 -10.38 14.28 -8.04
CA GLY A 569 -10.24 12.85 -7.91
C GLY A 569 -11.55 12.12 -7.78
N ARG A 570 -11.46 10.80 -7.72
CA ARG A 570 -12.58 9.87 -7.63
C ARG A 570 -12.38 8.94 -6.45
N ILE A 571 -13.44 8.72 -5.68
CA ILE A 571 -13.41 7.76 -4.57
C ILE A 571 -13.24 6.34 -5.12
N VAL A 572 -12.24 5.61 -4.62
CA VAL A 572 -11.96 4.21 -5.02
C VAL A 572 -12.16 3.21 -3.88
N ARG A 573 -12.24 3.68 -2.64
CA ARG A 573 -12.60 2.88 -1.47
C ARG A 573 -13.18 3.75 -0.36
N VAL A 574 -14.15 3.23 0.37
CA VAL A 574 -14.63 3.82 1.62
C VAL A 574 -14.16 2.93 2.76
N VAL A 575 -13.43 3.49 3.72
CA VAL A 575 -12.93 2.74 4.88
C VAL A 575 -13.96 2.81 6.00
N ASP A 576 -14.37 4.02 6.36
CA ASP A 576 -15.35 4.30 7.41
C ASP A 576 -16.04 5.65 7.15
N GLY A 577 -16.70 6.20 8.18
CA GLY A 577 -17.49 7.43 8.07
C GLY A 577 -16.68 8.67 7.71
N ASP A 578 -15.39 8.74 8.04
CA ASP A 578 -14.55 9.92 7.90
C ASP A 578 -13.21 9.63 7.19
N THR A 579 -12.99 8.39 6.74
CA THR A 579 -11.80 7.93 6.03
C THR A 579 -12.17 7.21 4.73
N PHE A 580 -11.52 7.58 3.63
CA PHE A 580 -11.71 6.98 2.31
C PHE A 580 -10.46 7.15 1.44
N GLU A 581 -10.38 6.43 0.34
CA GLU A 581 -9.27 6.47 -0.60
C GLU A 581 -9.69 7.16 -1.91
N VAL A 582 -8.83 8.04 -2.41
CA VAL A 582 -9.07 8.85 -3.60
C VAL A 582 -8.01 8.55 -4.64
N GLU A 583 -8.45 8.22 -5.85
CA GLU A 583 -7.60 8.24 -7.05
C GLU A 583 -7.67 9.63 -7.66
N PHE A 584 -6.55 10.34 -7.69
CA PHE A 584 -6.47 11.70 -8.22
C PHE A 584 -6.31 11.70 -9.73
N GLU A 585 -6.85 12.75 -10.36
CA GLU A 585 -6.64 13.01 -11.77
C GLU A 585 -5.14 13.25 -12.03
N GLY A 586 -4.52 12.36 -12.79
CA GLY A 586 -3.10 12.37 -13.10
C GLY A 586 -2.75 11.41 -14.22
N GLU A 587 -1.47 11.38 -14.62
CA GLU A 587 -1.00 10.51 -15.69
C GLU A 587 -1.06 9.02 -15.30
N TYR A 588 -0.79 8.74 -14.03
CA TYR A 588 -0.64 7.39 -13.49
C TYR A 588 -1.77 6.94 -12.55
N GLY A 589 -2.74 7.81 -12.22
CA GLY A 589 -3.85 7.44 -11.32
C GLY A 589 -3.39 7.27 -9.87
N TYR A 590 -2.56 8.20 -9.38
CA TYR A 590 -2.05 8.19 -8.01
C TYR A 590 -3.18 8.16 -6.98
N ARG A 591 -3.05 7.30 -5.97
CA ARG A 591 -4.05 7.08 -4.92
C ARG A 591 -3.52 7.48 -3.57
N GLU A 592 -4.41 7.98 -2.72
CA GLU A 592 -4.07 8.32 -1.35
C GLU A 592 -5.28 8.20 -0.42
N VAL A 593 -4.99 7.86 0.84
CA VAL A 593 -5.99 7.81 1.90
C VAL A 593 -6.22 9.21 2.47
N VAL A 594 -7.47 9.63 2.43
CA VAL A 594 -7.96 10.92 2.94
C VAL A 594 -8.73 10.69 4.23
N ARG A 595 -8.29 11.37 5.29
CA ARG A 595 -9.03 11.58 6.55
C ARG A 595 -9.73 12.93 6.48
N SER A 596 -11.03 12.95 6.78
CA SER A 596 -11.84 14.16 6.82
C SER A 596 -11.37 15.07 7.94
N VAL A 597 -10.71 16.18 7.61
CA VAL A 597 -10.21 17.14 8.60
C VAL A 597 -11.36 17.70 9.45
N GLY A 598 -11.14 17.86 10.76
CA GLY A 598 -12.08 18.47 11.70
C GLY A 598 -13.28 17.61 12.09
N VAL A 599 -13.29 16.33 11.70
CA VAL A 599 -14.39 15.39 11.92
C VAL A 599 -13.87 14.15 12.65
N ASP A 600 -14.68 13.63 13.56
CA ASP A 600 -14.45 12.34 14.19
C ASP A 600 -15.75 11.56 14.34
N THR A 601 -15.80 10.37 13.72
CA THR A 601 -16.94 9.45 13.78
C THR A 601 -16.76 8.42 14.90
N PRO A 602 -17.84 7.86 15.48
CA PRO A 602 -17.69 6.78 16.45
C PRO A 602 -16.97 5.57 15.82
N GLU A 603 -16.09 4.96 16.61
CA GLU A 603 -15.31 3.81 16.20
C GLU A 603 -16.20 2.56 16.00
N THR A 604 -15.78 1.67 15.10
CA THR A 604 -16.45 0.38 14.88
C THR A 604 -15.63 -0.78 15.48
N PRO A 605 -16.28 -1.87 15.94
CA PRO A 605 -15.55 -3.01 16.51
C PRO A 605 -14.53 -3.61 15.52
N PRO A 606 -13.36 -4.07 15.99
CA PRO A 606 -13.03 -4.34 17.39
C PRO A 606 -12.49 -3.15 18.19
N THR A 607 -12.33 -1.98 17.57
CA THR A 607 -11.87 -0.76 18.23
C THR A 607 -12.92 -0.29 19.25
N GLY A 608 -12.45 0.11 20.44
CA GLY A 608 -13.32 0.65 21.49
C GLY A 608 -13.62 2.13 21.26
N ASN A 609 -14.77 2.58 21.77
CA ASN A 609 -15.09 4.01 21.83
C ASN A 609 -14.78 4.55 23.23
N ASP A 610 -14.47 5.84 23.33
CA ASP A 610 -14.35 6.59 24.58
C ASP A 610 -15.56 7.53 24.77
N PRO A 611 -16.62 7.12 25.50
CA PRO A 611 -17.83 7.94 25.68
C PRO A 611 -17.57 9.33 26.28
N GLU A 612 -16.47 9.51 27.01
CA GLU A 612 -16.04 10.76 27.62
C GLU A 612 -15.84 11.90 26.61
N GLU A 613 -15.49 11.58 25.36
CA GLU A 613 -15.28 12.54 24.27
C GLU A 613 -16.61 13.06 23.68
N TRP A 614 -17.71 12.35 23.92
CA TRP A 614 -19.02 12.63 23.34
C TRP A 614 -19.91 13.38 24.33
N PHE A 615 -20.17 14.65 24.05
CA PHE A 615 -20.94 15.53 24.95
C PHE A 615 -22.27 14.92 25.42
N GLY A 616 -22.41 14.78 26.74
CA GLY A 616 -23.62 14.29 27.38
C GLY A 616 -23.93 12.81 27.14
N VAL A 617 -23.15 12.07 26.36
CA VAL A 617 -23.38 10.64 26.10
C VAL A 617 -22.96 9.82 27.33
N PRO A 618 -23.83 8.97 27.90
CA PRO A 618 -23.50 8.19 29.10
C PRO A 618 -22.32 7.23 28.92
N ASP A 619 -21.55 7.00 29.98
CA ASP A 619 -20.37 6.11 29.99
C ASP A 619 -20.70 4.62 29.70
N ASP A 620 -21.98 4.23 29.68
CA ASP A 620 -22.43 2.87 29.35
C ASP A 620 -23.09 2.77 27.95
N ALA A 621 -22.79 3.73 27.06
CA ALA A 621 -23.39 3.85 25.73
C ALA A 621 -22.56 3.24 24.58
N ASP A 622 -21.65 2.30 24.85
CA ASP A 622 -20.79 1.67 23.83
C ASP A 622 -21.59 1.13 22.63
N GLU A 623 -22.65 0.34 22.88
CA GLU A 623 -23.51 -0.23 21.81
C GLU A 623 -24.14 0.86 20.93
N HIS A 624 -24.42 2.03 21.51
CA HIS A 624 -24.96 3.16 20.77
C HIS A 624 -23.89 3.83 19.90
N LEU A 625 -22.68 4.04 20.42
CA LEU A 625 -21.56 4.58 19.66
C LEU A 625 -21.17 3.64 18.51
N GLU A 626 -21.01 2.33 18.78
CA GLU A 626 -20.77 1.31 17.75
C GLU A 626 -21.83 1.36 16.63
N THR A 627 -23.12 1.44 17.00
CA THR A 627 -24.21 1.55 16.03
C THR A 627 -24.12 2.84 15.20
N TRP A 628 -23.68 3.95 15.80
CA TRP A 628 -23.53 5.22 15.07
C TRP A 628 -22.26 5.30 14.25
N GLY A 629 -21.21 4.55 14.60
CA GLY A 629 -20.06 4.29 13.73
C GLY A 629 -20.49 3.57 12.46
N GLU A 630 -21.25 2.46 12.60
CA GLU A 630 -21.85 1.77 11.44
C GLU A 630 -22.73 2.71 10.59
N ASN A 631 -23.56 3.54 11.23
CA ASN A 631 -24.41 4.49 10.51
C ASN A 631 -23.60 5.59 9.80
N ALA A 632 -22.47 6.02 10.35
CA ALA A 632 -21.58 7.00 9.72
C ALA A 632 -20.90 6.40 8.49
N THR A 633 -20.45 5.15 8.59
CA THR A 633 -19.94 4.37 7.45
C THR A 633 -21.01 4.17 6.37
N ASP A 634 -22.24 3.83 6.75
CA ASP A 634 -23.37 3.75 5.81
C ASP A 634 -23.63 5.09 5.11
N PHE A 635 -23.50 6.21 5.82
CA PHE A 635 -23.62 7.54 5.24
C PHE A 635 -22.50 7.84 4.23
N ALA A 636 -21.25 7.46 4.54
CA ALA A 636 -20.13 7.56 3.63
C ALA A 636 -20.38 6.76 2.35
N LEU A 637 -20.81 5.50 2.47
CA LEU A 637 -21.16 4.65 1.33
C LEU A 637 -22.31 5.24 0.50
N GLU A 638 -23.39 5.71 1.13
CA GLU A 638 -24.51 6.34 0.42
C GLU A 638 -24.08 7.59 -0.35
N ARG A 639 -23.17 8.38 0.23
CA ARG A 639 -22.74 9.63 -0.39
C ARG A 639 -21.66 9.41 -1.44
N LEU A 640 -20.64 8.62 -1.14
CA LEU A 640 -19.37 8.58 -1.87
C LEU A 640 -19.21 7.35 -2.76
N ALA A 641 -19.92 6.24 -2.49
CA ALA A 641 -19.77 4.98 -3.19
C ALA A 641 -20.94 4.70 -4.16
N PRO A 642 -20.75 3.85 -5.20
CA PRO A 642 -21.84 3.45 -6.06
C PRO A 642 -22.86 2.57 -5.31
N GLU A 643 -24.10 2.51 -5.80
CA GLU A 643 -25.17 1.76 -5.14
C GLU A 643 -24.82 0.27 -4.99
N GLY A 644 -24.72 -0.20 -3.75
CA GLY A 644 -24.44 -1.60 -3.41
C GLY A 644 -23.00 -1.92 -3.07
N ALA A 645 -22.08 -0.95 -3.11
CA ALA A 645 -20.71 -1.09 -2.63
C ALA A 645 -20.65 -1.36 -1.12
N SER A 646 -19.52 -1.91 -0.66
CA SER A 646 -19.23 -2.17 0.75
C SER A 646 -17.80 -1.76 1.10
N VAL A 647 -17.48 -1.67 2.40
CA VAL A 647 -16.15 -1.27 2.87
C VAL A 647 -15.03 -2.27 2.52
N ASP A 648 -15.38 -3.51 2.22
CA ASP A 648 -14.42 -4.56 1.81
C ASP A 648 -14.04 -4.46 0.31
N GLU A 649 -14.69 -3.56 -0.44
CA GLU A 649 -14.43 -3.37 -1.88
C GLU A 649 -13.46 -2.20 -2.12
N SER A 650 -12.35 -2.48 -2.80
CA SER A 650 -11.47 -1.50 -3.43
C SER A 650 -11.84 -1.29 -4.90
N ASP A 651 -11.20 -0.33 -5.57
CA ASP A 651 -11.38 -0.04 -7.00
C ASP A 651 -12.83 0.29 -7.43
N ILE A 652 -13.64 0.78 -6.50
CA ILE A 652 -15.04 1.10 -6.80
C ILE A 652 -15.12 2.33 -7.72
N ASP A 653 -16.11 2.37 -8.62
CA ASP A 653 -16.41 3.56 -9.44
C ASP A 653 -17.16 4.63 -8.62
N GLY A 654 -16.47 5.21 -7.64
CA GLY A 654 -17.03 6.14 -6.66
C GLY A 654 -17.24 7.56 -7.17
N ARG A 655 -17.70 8.41 -6.26
CA ARG A 655 -18.09 9.79 -6.55
C ARG A 655 -16.88 10.62 -6.94
N HIS A 656 -17.07 11.54 -7.88
CA HIS A 656 -16.08 12.57 -8.20
C HIS A 656 -16.07 13.64 -7.10
N VAL A 657 -14.87 13.96 -6.61
CA VAL A 657 -14.65 14.87 -5.49
C VAL A 657 -13.57 15.91 -5.83
N LYS A 658 -13.64 17.04 -5.12
CA LYS A 658 -12.60 18.06 -5.05
C LYS A 658 -12.04 18.08 -3.64
N LEU A 659 -10.75 17.84 -3.50
CA LEU A 659 -10.02 17.88 -2.25
C LEU A 659 -9.32 19.23 -2.08
N THR A 660 -9.46 19.82 -0.90
CA THR A 660 -8.71 21.02 -0.48
C THR A 660 -8.17 20.84 0.94
N PHE A 661 -7.18 21.63 1.32
CA PHE A 661 -6.53 21.53 2.63
C PHE A 661 -6.81 22.75 3.51
N ASP A 662 -6.84 22.55 4.83
CA ASP A 662 -7.02 23.65 5.78
C ASP A 662 -5.68 24.38 6.01
N GLY A 663 -5.69 25.71 5.90
CA GLY A 663 -4.49 26.54 6.05
C GLY A 663 -3.86 26.52 7.45
N ALA A 664 -4.57 26.06 8.48
CA ALA A 664 -4.09 25.96 9.85
C ALA A 664 -3.65 24.54 10.27
N GLU A 665 -3.96 23.51 9.47
CA GLU A 665 -3.63 22.10 9.75
C GLU A 665 -2.52 21.58 8.85
N PRO A 666 -1.67 20.62 9.25
CA PRO A 666 -0.75 19.99 8.32
C PRO A 666 -1.49 19.31 7.15
N ILE A 667 -0.81 19.09 6.02
CA ILE A 667 -1.43 18.42 4.85
C ILE A 667 -1.69 16.95 5.18
N ARG A 668 -0.81 16.32 5.94
CA ARG A 668 -0.92 14.94 6.40
C ARG A 668 -1.05 14.91 7.93
N GLY A 669 -1.85 13.96 8.43
CA GLY A 669 -1.99 13.69 9.86
C GLY A 669 -0.85 12.82 10.39
N ASN A 670 -0.89 12.53 11.69
CA ASN A 670 0.13 11.70 12.36
C ASN A 670 0.24 10.28 11.78
N TYR A 671 -0.82 9.80 11.12
CA TYR A 671 -0.88 8.50 10.46
C TYR A 671 -0.59 8.59 8.94
N GLY A 672 0.14 9.60 8.48
CA GLY A 672 0.49 9.77 7.05
C GLY A 672 -0.66 10.15 6.11
N ARG A 673 -1.92 9.87 6.47
CA ARG A 673 -3.13 10.19 5.69
C ARG A 673 -3.28 11.69 5.40
N LEU A 674 -3.78 12.03 4.23
CA LEU A 674 -4.14 13.42 3.88
C LEU A 674 -5.27 13.93 4.78
N LEU A 675 -5.16 15.16 5.28
CA LEU A 675 -6.21 15.85 6.05
C LEU A 675 -7.03 16.75 5.13
N GLY A 676 -8.12 16.21 4.59
CA GLY A 676 -8.85 16.83 3.49
C GLY A 676 -10.21 17.42 3.86
N ASP A 677 -10.54 18.58 3.28
CA ASP A 677 -11.91 19.07 3.11
C ASP A 677 -12.45 18.56 1.78
N THR A 678 -13.41 17.63 1.83
CA THR A 678 -13.88 16.92 0.65
C THR A 678 -15.19 17.51 0.14
N ARG A 679 -15.16 18.01 -1.09
CA ARG A 679 -16.30 18.63 -1.76
C ARG A 679 -16.81 17.76 -2.87
N TYR A 680 -18.12 17.77 -3.06
CA TYR A 680 -18.77 16.95 -4.07
C TYR A 680 -19.96 17.65 -4.70
N ASP A 681 -20.35 17.23 -5.90
CA ASP A 681 -21.56 17.74 -6.55
C ASP A 681 -22.80 17.03 -5.99
N PRO A 682 -23.77 17.75 -5.38
CA PRO A 682 -24.94 17.10 -4.78
C PRO A 682 -25.94 16.56 -5.81
N ASP A 683 -25.90 17.03 -7.05
CA ASP A 683 -26.84 16.69 -8.12
C ASP A 683 -26.28 15.62 -9.09
N GLU A 684 -24.96 15.47 -9.20
CA GLU A 684 -24.29 14.54 -10.12
C GLU A 684 -23.19 13.71 -9.43
N PHE A 685 -23.22 12.38 -9.58
CA PHE A 685 -22.30 11.46 -8.89
C PHE A 685 -20.90 11.43 -9.55
N ALA A 686 -20.84 11.42 -10.88
CA ALA A 686 -19.61 11.51 -11.66
C ALA A 686 -19.57 12.86 -12.39
N ALA A 687 -19.54 13.94 -11.61
CA ALA A 687 -19.56 15.30 -12.15
C ALA A 687 -18.29 15.60 -12.95
N ASP A 688 -18.44 16.29 -14.07
CA ASP A 688 -17.30 16.81 -14.83
C ASP A 688 -16.49 17.80 -13.96
N PHE A 689 -15.18 17.61 -13.84
CA PHE A 689 -14.33 18.40 -12.94
C PHE A 689 -14.23 19.89 -13.35
N ASP A 690 -14.41 20.21 -14.63
CA ASP A 690 -14.35 21.58 -15.16
C ASP A 690 -15.68 22.33 -14.94
N ASP A 691 -16.82 21.64 -15.05
CA ASP A 691 -18.16 22.23 -15.08
C ASP A 691 -19.04 21.90 -13.85
N GLY A 692 -18.65 20.93 -13.02
CA GLY A 692 -19.35 20.50 -11.82
C GLY A 692 -19.41 21.56 -10.72
N SER A 693 -20.43 21.51 -9.85
CA SER A 693 -20.62 22.54 -8.83
C SER A 693 -19.73 22.37 -7.60
N PHE A 694 -19.43 21.12 -7.23
CA PHE A 694 -18.67 20.73 -6.03
C PHE A 694 -19.04 21.57 -4.79
N SER A 695 -20.34 21.82 -4.63
CA SER A 695 -20.85 22.84 -3.72
C SER A 695 -21.22 22.31 -2.33
N ALA A 696 -21.37 20.99 -2.19
CA ALA A 696 -21.58 20.34 -0.92
C ALA A 696 -20.24 19.92 -0.31
N ASN A 697 -20.16 19.94 1.01
CA ASN A 697 -18.96 19.62 1.78
C ASN A 697 -19.30 18.41 2.67
N TYR A 698 -18.64 17.29 2.39
CA TYR A 698 -18.89 16.01 3.05
C TYR A 698 -18.62 16.07 4.56
N ASN A 699 -17.47 16.64 4.94
CA ASN A 699 -17.06 16.80 6.34
C ASN A 699 -18.14 17.55 7.15
N ARG A 700 -18.62 18.69 6.61
CA ARG A 700 -19.66 19.51 7.23
C ARG A 700 -21.00 18.76 7.32
N ASP A 701 -21.35 17.98 6.31
CA ASP A 701 -22.60 17.22 6.29
C ASP A 701 -22.64 16.15 7.39
N LEU A 702 -21.51 15.48 7.70
CA LEU A 702 -21.40 14.53 8.82
C LEU A 702 -21.75 15.19 10.17
N ILE A 703 -21.18 16.37 10.43
CA ILE A 703 -21.44 17.14 11.66
C ILE A 703 -22.89 17.63 11.70
N GLU A 704 -23.39 18.19 10.59
CA GLU A 704 -24.74 18.73 10.53
C GLU A 704 -25.79 17.63 10.71
N GLU A 705 -25.63 16.45 10.11
CA GLU A 705 -26.61 15.38 10.26
C GLU A 705 -26.46 14.57 11.57
N GLY A 706 -25.36 14.79 12.31
CA GLY A 706 -25.10 14.18 13.62
C GLY A 706 -24.46 12.80 13.56
N TYR A 707 -23.71 12.49 12.49
CA TYR A 707 -22.94 11.25 12.36
C TYR A 707 -21.56 11.33 13.03
N ALA A 708 -21.08 12.53 13.32
CA ALA A 708 -19.75 12.78 13.87
C ALA A 708 -19.76 13.91 14.91
N ARG A 709 -18.74 13.91 15.77
CA ARG A 709 -18.36 15.05 16.61
C ARG A 709 -17.35 15.94 15.87
N VAL A 710 -17.24 17.19 16.31
CA VAL A 710 -16.15 18.05 15.83
C VAL A 710 -14.86 17.64 16.51
N TYR A 711 -13.88 17.23 15.72
CA TYR A 711 -12.52 17.02 16.21
C TYR A 711 -11.88 18.38 16.46
N SER A 712 -11.69 18.73 17.72
CA SER A 712 -11.33 20.08 18.17
C SER A 712 -9.84 20.39 18.00
N SER A 713 -9.35 20.32 16.76
CA SER A 713 -8.02 20.77 16.36
C SER A 713 -7.99 22.29 16.04
N GLY A 714 -6.92 22.77 15.39
CA GLY A 714 -6.72 24.19 15.06
C GLY A 714 -7.40 24.69 13.79
N PHE A 715 -8.14 23.83 13.07
CA PHE A 715 -8.66 24.10 11.74
C PHE A 715 -9.57 25.34 11.65
N SER A 716 -9.58 25.98 10.47
CA SER A 716 -10.14 27.31 10.27
C SER A 716 -11.67 27.38 10.36
N SER A 717 -12.38 26.30 10.02
CA SER A 717 -13.85 26.22 10.06
C SER A 717 -14.42 25.72 11.39
N HIS A 718 -13.57 25.50 12.39
CA HIS A 718 -13.92 24.89 13.68
C HIS A 718 -15.15 25.52 14.34
N ASP A 719 -15.19 26.85 14.51
CA ASP A 719 -16.27 27.50 15.26
C ASP A 719 -17.61 27.47 14.51
N GLU A 720 -17.57 27.42 13.17
CA GLU A 720 -18.78 27.18 12.37
C GLU A 720 -19.31 25.77 12.62
N TRP A 721 -18.44 24.77 12.57
CA TRP A 721 -18.84 23.37 12.72
C TRP A 721 -19.24 23.04 14.15
N ALA A 722 -18.56 23.59 15.16
CA ALA A 722 -18.96 23.48 16.57
C ALA A 722 -20.38 24.03 16.79
N ALA A 723 -20.78 25.10 16.09
CA ALA A 723 -22.15 25.60 16.15
C ALA A 723 -23.17 24.66 15.47
N LEU A 724 -22.76 23.92 14.44
CA LEU A 724 -23.58 22.88 13.80
C LEU A 724 -23.74 21.67 14.73
N GLU A 725 -22.65 21.23 15.36
CA GLU A 725 -22.64 20.18 16.38
C GLU A 725 -23.57 20.55 17.56
N GLU A 726 -23.45 21.75 18.12
CA GLU A 726 -24.37 22.23 19.16
C GLU A 726 -25.83 22.19 18.72
N SER A 727 -26.10 22.46 17.44
CA SER A 727 -27.45 22.37 16.88
C SER A 727 -27.91 20.91 16.75
N ALA A 728 -27.05 20.00 16.33
CA ALA A 728 -27.33 18.57 16.23
C ALA A 728 -27.55 17.96 17.63
N LEU A 729 -26.71 18.32 18.59
CA LEU A 729 -26.82 17.97 20.01
C LEU A 729 -28.16 18.43 20.60
N ALA A 730 -28.51 19.71 20.42
CA ALA A 730 -29.75 20.27 20.94
C ALA A 730 -31.01 19.63 20.34
N ASP A 731 -30.93 19.15 19.10
CA ASP A 731 -32.02 18.44 18.42
C ASP A 731 -32.05 16.94 18.71
N GLY A 732 -31.04 16.40 19.38
CA GLY A 732 -30.85 14.96 19.58
C GLY A 732 -30.75 14.20 18.26
N ARG A 733 -30.11 14.82 17.26
CA ARG A 733 -29.86 14.22 15.94
C ARG A 733 -28.73 13.21 16.05
N GLY A 734 -28.86 12.10 15.34
CA GLY A 734 -27.73 11.22 15.18
C GLY A 734 -27.23 10.56 16.47
N VAL A 735 -25.90 10.51 16.61
CA VAL A 735 -25.17 10.08 17.81
C VAL A 735 -25.66 10.80 19.07
N TRP A 736 -26.10 12.05 18.95
CA TRP A 736 -26.59 12.86 20.07
C TRP A 736 -27.94 12.44 20.62
N SER A 737 -28.62 11.46 20.00
CA SER A 737 -29.89 10.93 20.53
C SER A 737 -29.75 10.19 21.87
N ALA A 738 -28.51 9.84 22.27
CA ALA A 738 -28.19 9.31 23.60
C ALA A 738 -27.83 10.37 24.65
N ALA A 739 -27.64 11.64 24.25
CA ALA A 739 -27.17 12.67 25.16
C ALA A 739 -28.16 12.95 26.32
N ASP A 740 -27.69 12.78 27.56
CA ASP A 740 -28.42 13.04 28.80
C ASP A 740 -27.47 13.56 29.90
N PHE A 741 -27.18 14.87 29.84
CA PHE A 741 -26.33 15.55 30.84
C PHE A 741 -26.84 15.38 32.29
N ASP A 742 -28.15 15.22 32.51
CA ASP A 742 -28.71 15.03 33.86
C ASP A 742 -28.44 13.61 34.42
N ALA A 743 -28.09 12.65 33.55
CA ALA A 743 -27.77 11.28 33.93
C ALA A 743 -26.30 11.08 34.29
N LEU A 744 -25.41 11.99 33.86
CA LEU A 744 -23.99 11.93 34.16
C LEU A 744 -23.72 12.16 35.64
N SER A 745 -22.87 11.32 36.22
CA SER A 745 -22.56 11.36 37.65
C SER A 745 -21.40 12.29 37.96
N GLU A 746 -21.42 12.92 39.14
CA GLU A 746 -20.25 13.64 39.65
C GLU A 746 -19.06 12.69 39.81
N ILE A 747 -17.99 12.93 39.05
CA ILE A 747 -16.70 12.28 39.22
C ILE A 747 -15.70 13.24 39.87
N ARG A 748 -14.68 12.73 40.57
CA ARG A 748 -13.50 13.48 41.06
C ARG A 748 -13.80 14.81 41.78
N ASN A 749 -14.96 14.95 42.40
CA ASN A 749 -15.43 16.18 43.04
C ASN A 749 -15.27 16.15 44.58
N GLU A 750 -14.18 15.57 45.07
CA GLU A 750 -13.87 15.57 46.51
C GLU A 750 -13.11 16.85 46.92
N PRO A 751 -13.04 17.20 48.22
CA PRO A 751 -12.20 18.30 48.69
C PRO A 751 -10.74 18.16 48.25
N VAL A 752 -10.12 19.29 47.90
CA VAL A 752 -8.74 19.33 47.39
C VAL A 752 -7.77 19.13 48.55
N GLU A 753 -7.27 17.91 48.69
CA GLU A 753 -6.24 17.58 49.69
C GLU A 753 -4.82 17.74 49.13
N GLU A 754 -4.63 17.44 47.84
CA GLU A 754 -3.35 17.46 47.15
C GLU A 754 -3.55 17.81 45.66
N LEU A 755 -2.53 18.43 45.06
CA LEU A 755 -2.47 18.76 43.64
C LEU A 755 -1.18 18.21 43.06
N PHE A 756 -1.25 17.71 41.82
CA PHE A 756 -0.07 17.54 40.99
C PHE A 756 0.01 18.68 39.97
N VAL A 757 1.23 19.13 39.66
CA VAL A 757 1.47 20.19 38.69
C VAL A 757 2.55 19.71 37.71
N PRO A 758 2.15 19.23 36.52
CA PRO A 758 3.11 18.73 35.55
C PRO A 758 3.91 19.87 34.94
N SER A 759 5.20 19.59 34.68
CA SER A 759 6.14 20.47 33.98
C SER A 759 6.04 21.91 34.46
N ALA A 760 6.21 22.10 35.77
CA ALA A 760 5.73 23.32 36.40
C ALA A 760 6.60 24.56 36.09
N ARG A 761 5.96 25.71 35.90
CA ARG A 761 6.63 27.04 35.90
C ARG A 761 6.18 27.88 37.08
N SER A 762 7.10 28.65 37.68
CA SER A 762 6.69 29.55 38.76
C SER A 762 6.10 30.85 38.22
N ILE A 763 5.34 31.55 39.07
CA ILE A 763 4.70 32.82 38.71
C ILE A 763 5.42 33.97 39.39
N ARG A 764 5.75 35.00 38.60
CA ARG A 764 6.39 36.23 39.05
C ARG A 764 5.51 37.46 38.84
N SER A 765 5.97 38.59 39.35
CA SER A 765 5.39 39.89 39.08
C SER A 765 6.19 40.67 38.03
N ALA A 766 5.50 41.19 37.02
CA ALA A 766 6.06 42.21 36.11
C ALA A 766 6.43 43.51 36.83
N ARG A 767 5.98 43.71 38.08
CA ARG A 767 6.33 44.89 38.88
C ARG A 767 7.61 44.61 39.66
N ASP A 768 8.67 45.31 39.30
CA ASP A 768 9.95 45.27 40.01
C ASP A 768 9.96 46.02 41.37
N ARG A 769 8.86 45.95 42.12
CA ARG A 769 8.79 46.54 43.49
C ARG A 769 9.33 45.60 44.56
N ASN A 770 9.47 44.31 44.23
CA ASN A 770 9.97 43.25 45.11
C ASN A 770 11.01 42.38 44.39
N GLY A 771 11.86 42.97 43.54
CA GLY A 771 12.81 42.20 42.72
C GLY A 771 12.11 41.26 41.73
N GLY A 772 10.94 41.66 41.24
CA GLY A 772 10.08 40.82 40.39
C GLY A 772 9.29 39.72 41.11
N ARG A 773 9.48 39.48 42.41
CA ARG A 773 8.74 38.43 43.14
C ARG A 773 7.25 38.75 43.30
N LEU A 774 6.41 37.72 43.22
CA LEU A 774 4.99 37.80 43.52
C LEU A 774 4.77 38.12 45.00
N ARG A 775 3.59 38.64 45.35
CA ARG A 775 3.22 38.94 46.74
C ARG A 775 2.38 37.83 47.30
N ASP A 776 2.57 37.49 48.57
CA ASP A 776 1.87 36.41 49.27
C ASP A 776 0.34 36.51 49.13
N ASP A 777 -0.25 37.72 49.15
CA ASP A 777 -1.69 37.95 48.98
C ASP A 777 -2.24 37.61 47.58
N ARG A 778 -1.37 37.16 46.67
CA ARG A 778 -1.67 36.83 45.27
C ARG A 778 -1.31 35.39 44.94
N ILE A 779 -0.67 34.67 45.86
CA ILE A 779 -0.28 33.26 45.71
C ILE A 779 -1.37 32.43 46.35
N VAL A 780 -1.92 31.45 45.62
CA VAL A 780 -2.92 30.52 46.18
C VAL A 780 -2.40 29.10 46.32
N VAL A 781 -1.44 28.71 45.49
CA VAL A 781 -0.71 27.44 45.56
C VAL A 781 0.77 27.72 45.37
N SER A 782 1.60 27.17 46.24
CA SER A 782 3.06 27.15 46.12
C SER A 782 3.56 25.72 45.90
N ALA A 783 4.79 25.56 45.44
CA ALA A 783 5.46 24.27 45.43
C ALA A 783 5.77 23.83 46.87
N SER A 784 5.92 22.52 47.07
CA SER A 784 6.40 21.95 48.33
C SER A 784 7.76 22.52 48.72
N SER A 785 8.11 22.53 50.01
CA SER A 785 9.38 23.09 50.48
C SER A 785 10.62 22.31 50.02
N SER A 786 10.42 21.09 49.51
CA SER A 786 11.41 20.22 48.88
C SER A 786 11.69 20.59 47.41
N ALA A 787 10.81 21.38 46.79
CA ALA A 787 10.92 21.72 45.38
C ALA A 787 12.15 22.59 45.09
N GLU A 788 12.76 22.33 43.94
CA GLU A 788 13.91 23.05 43.41
C GLU A 788 13.50 23.87 42.18
N GLN A 789 13.97 25.12 42.12
CA GLN A 789 13.76 25.99 40.97
C GLN A 789 15.00 25.96 40.07
N ARG A 790 14.82 25.52 38.82
CA ARG A 790 15.84 25.58 37.76
C ARG A 790 15.60 26.85 36.94
N LEU A 791 16.49 27.83 37.07
CA LEU A 791 16.31 29.16 36.47
C LEU A 791 16.97 29.26 35.10
N ASP A 792 16.25 29.86 34.16
CA ASP A 792 16.78 30.31 32.89
C ASP A 792 17.18 31.81 32.93
N ASP A 793 17.84 32.26 31.86
CA ASP A 793 18.26 33.64 31.72
C ASP A 793 17.08 34.62 31.82
N GLY A 794 17.16 35.54 32.79
CA GLY A 794 16.12 36.54 33.04
C GLY A 794 14.97 36.06 33.96
N GLY A 795 15.07 34.86 34.52
CA GLY A 795 14.21 34.34 35.57
C GLY A 795 14.35 35.09 36.91
N VAL A 796 13.31 35.01 37.74
CA VAL A 796 13.28 35.53 39.11
C VAL A 796 13.42 34.37 40.08
N ALA A 797 14.52 34.36 40.85
CA ALA A 797 14.73 33.36 41.89
C ALA A 797 13.74 33.53 43.04
N TYR A 798 13.22 32.43 43.58
CA TYR A 798 12.51 32.34 44.86
C TYR A 798 13.38 31.57 45.87
N ASP A 799 13.48 32.09 47.10
CA ASP A 799 14.32 31.45 48.14
C ASP A 799 13.52 30.44 48.99
N ASP A 800 12.21 30.65 49.09
CA ASP A 800 11.20 29.83 49.79
C ASP A 800 9.84 30.13 49.11
N ASP A 801 8.86 29.22 49.25
CA ASP A 801 7.48 29.33 48.70
C ASP A 801 7.44 29.70 47.19
N ILE A 802 7.90 28.79 46.33
CA ILE A 802 7.90 28.96 44.86
C ILE A 802 6.43 29.03 44.38
N PRO A 803 5.93 30.15 43.82
CA PRO A 803 4.51 30.30 43.50
C PRO A 803 4.13 29.52 42.25
N LEU A 804 3.19 28.58 42.36
CA LEU A 804 2.68 27.79 41.22
C LEU A 804 1.37 28.34 40.66
N VAL A 805 0.53 28.95 41.51
CA VAL A 805 -0.73 29.58 41.06
C VAL A 805 -0.87 30.99 41.62
N GLY A 806 -1.10 31.93 40.70
CA GLY A 806 -1.16 33.36 40.96
C GLY A 806 -2.48 33.95 40.51
N VAL A 807 -3.14 34.74 41.37
CA VAL A 807 -4.50 35.24 41.10
C VAL A 807 -4.57 36.77 41.12
N ASP A 808 -5.13 37.39 40.08
CA ASP A 808 -5.51 38.81 40.03
C ASP A 808 -7.03 38.98 40.01
N LYS A 809 -7.67 38.80 41.17
CA LYS A 809 -9.14 38.92 41.27
C LYS A 809 -9.70 40.25 40.74
N ARG A 810 -8.95 41.36 40.84
CA ARG A 810 -9.38 42.66 40.31
C ARG A 810 -9.41 42.72 38.79
N ARG A 811 -8.66 41.83 38.14
CA ARG A 811 -8.60 41.71 36.69
C ARG A 811 -9.33 40.47 36.19
N ARG A 812 -9.83 39.59 37.06
CA ARG A 812 -10.37 38.27 36.67
C ARG A 812 -9.37 37.43 35.86
N VAL A 813 -8.10 37.49 36.26
CA VAL A 813 -7.03 36.74 35.59
C VAL A 813 -6.32 35.86 36.61
N ALA A 814 -6.13 34.58 36.30
CA ALA A 814 -5.20 33.70 37.00
C ALA A 814 -4.14 33.15 36.03
N LEU A 815 -2.98 32.83 36.58
CA LEU A 815 -1.95 32.02 35.92
C LEU A 815 -1.81 30.73 36.73
N VAL A 816 -1.75 29.58 36.06
CA VAL A 816 -1.49 28.26 36.63
C VAL A 816 -0.24 27.73 35.96
N GLY A 817 0.79 27.45 36.76
CA GLY A 817 2.11 27.04 36.30
C GLY A 817 2.23 25.57 35.95
N GLY A 818 1.29 25.03 35.18
CA GLY A 818 1.25 23.66 34.69
C GLY A 818 -0.07 23.37 33.98
N LEU A 819 -0.13 22.31 33.19
CA LEU A 819 -1.33 21.86 32.47
C LEU A 819 -2.11 20.87 33.34
N VAL A 820 -2.83 21.39 34.34
CA VAL A 820 -3.41 20.58 35.42
C VAL A 820 -4.64 19.74 35.02
N ILE A 821 -5.05 19.79 33.75
CA ILE A 821 -6.22 19.10 33.19
C ILE A 821 -5.88 18.30 31.92
N ASP A 822 -4.59 18.21 31.60
CA ASP A 822 -4.08 17.45 30.46
C ASP A 822 -4.25 15.95 30.72
N GLU A 823 -4.94 15.28 29.80
CA GLU A 823 -5.29 13.86 29.93
C GLU A 823 -4.10 12.91 29.79
N THR A 824 -2.98 13.35 29.21
CA THR A 824 -1.73 12.57 29.13
C THR A 824 -1.26 12.09 30.52
N TYR A 825 -1.74 12.72 31.60
CA TYR A 825 -1.45 12.34 32.97
C TYR A 825 -2.51 11.39 33.59
N GLU A 826 -3.27 10.64 32.80
CA GLU A 826 -4.28 9.69 33.27
C GLU A 826 -3.83 8.24 33.03
N GLU A 827 -4.13 7.34 33.98
CA GLU A 827 -3.67 5.94 33.93
C GLU A 827 -4.19 5.21 32.68
N SER A 828 -5.39 5.56 32.22
CA SER A 828 -6.01 5.06 30.98
C SER A 828 -5.27 5.49 29.72
N GLU A 829 -4.60 6.65 29.74
CA GLU A 829 -3.73 7.13 28.65
C GLU A 829 -2.31 6.55 28.75
N GLY A 830 -2.10 5.54 29.61
CA GLY A 830 -0.80 4.91 29.83
C GLY A 830 0.10 5.68 30.80
N PHE A 831 -0.39 6.73 31.47
CA PHE A 831 0.38 7.42 32.50
C PHE A 831 0.68 6.44 33.65
N GLY A 832 1.96 6.22 33.96
CA GLY A 832 2.40 5.20 34.91
C GLY A 832 1.98 5.38 36.39
N ALA A 833 1.03 6.27 36.68
CA ALA A 833 0.46 6.52 37.99
C ALA A 833 -1.03 6.93 37.91
N ASP A 834 -1.84 6.53 38.88
CA ASP A 834 -3.24 6.96 39.03
C ASP A 834 -3.34 8.39 39.58
N THR A 835 -3.85 9.33 38.76
CA THR A 835 -4.08 10.73 39.13
C THR A 835 -5.54 11.03 39.50
N GLY A 836 -6.42 10.03 39.47
CA GLY A 836 -7.85 10.13 39.75
C GLY A 836 -8.17 10.75 41.12
N GLY A 837 -7.29 10.53 42.11
CA GLY A 837 -7.43 11.02 43.48
C GLY A 837 -6.99 12.47 43.73
N TYR A 838 -6.36 13.15 42.78
CA TYR A 838 -5.87 14.52 42.97
C TYR A 838 -6.98 15.55 42.74
N GLY A 839 -6.95 16.64 43.51
CA GLY A 839 -8.00 17.67 43.47
C GLY A 839 -7.88 18.68 42.34
N ASN A 840 -7.20 18.33 41.24
CA ASN A 840 -6.90 19.24 40.13
C ASN A 840 -8.17 19.84 39.50
N PHE A 841 -9.17 19.00 39.23
CA PHE A 841 -10.43 19.40 38.60
C PHE A 841 -11.29 20.31 39.49
N PRO A 842 -11.62 19.96 40.75
CA PRO A 842 -12.35 20.87 41.64
C PRO A 842 -11.55 22.14 41.94
N PHE A 843 -10.22 22.09 42.03
CA PHE A 843 -9.39 23.28 42.22
C PHE A 843 -9.53 24.28 41.06
N LEU A 844 -9.33 23.82 39.82
CA LEU A 844 -9.42 24.70 38.64
C LEU A 844 -10.84 25.27 38.51
N THR A 845 -11.85 24.45 38.74
CA THR A 845 -13.27 24.84 38.63
C THR A 845 -13.66 25.87 39.71
N ASN A 846 -13.22 25.69 40.96
CA ASN A 846 -13.37 26.69 42.02
C ASN A 846 -12.60 27.99 41.71
N LEU A 847 -11.42 27.89 41.07
CA LEU A 847 -10.64 29.06 40.68
C LEU A 847 -11.35 29.87 39.60
N ILE A 848 -11.92 29.18 38.61
CA ILE A 848 -12.76 29.76 37.57
C ILE A 848 -13.97 30.47 38.20
N ASP A 849 -14.76 29.77 39.02
CA ASP A 849 -15.96 30.32 39.68
C ASP A 849 -15.63 31.54 40.56
N ARG A 850 -14.52 31.50 41.29
CA ARG A 850 -14.06 32.63 42.13
C ARG A 850 -13.77 33.90 41.34
N LEU A 851 -13.40 33.78 40.06
CA LEU A 851 -13.06 34.88 39.17
C LEU A 851 -14.24 35.35 38.30
N SER A 852 -15.12 34.41 37.94
CA SER A 852 -16.28 34.65 37.09
C SER A 852 -17.41 35.39 37.81
N GLU A 853 -18.27 36.03 37.03
CA GLU A 853 -19.60 36.53 37.42
C GLU A 853 -20.70 36.00 36.49
N THR A 854 -20.36 35.02 35.65
CA THR A 854 -21.21 34.43 34.60
C THR A 854 -21.28 32.91 34.78
N ASP A 855 -22.38 32.33 34.30
CA ASP A 855 -22.71 30.92 34.49
C ASP A 855 -22.64 30.07 33.21
N GLY A 856 -22.22 30.65 32.09
CA GLY A 856 -22.04 29.92 30.83
C GLY A 856 -20.86 28.95 30.84
N ASP A 857 -20.53 28.43 29.67
CA ASP A 857 -19.54 27.35 29.52
C ASP A 857 -18.10 27.77 29.87
N VAL A 858 -17.26 26.78 30.12
CA VAL A 858 -15.80 26.93 30.14
C VAL A 858 -15.30 26.73 28.70
N LEU A 859 -14.58 27.71 28.17
CA LEU A 859 -14.01 27.63 26.82
C LEU A 859 -12.51 27.37 26.87
N VAL A 860 -12.03 26.43 26.07
CA VAL A 860 -10.61 26.24 25.72
C VAL A 860 -10.33 27.02 24.43
N ALA A 861 -9.23 27.77 24.38
CA ALA A 861 -8.77 28.41 23.15
C ALA A 861 -7.84 27.45 22.39
N GLY A 862 -8.19 27.08 21.14
CA GLY A 862 -7.43 26.12 20.31
C GLY A 862 -6.76 26.73 19.07
N GLY A 863 -7.38 27.73 18.45
CA GLY A 863 -7.02 28.26 17.12
C GLY A 863 -5.78 29.17 17.04
N GLN A 864 -4.94 29.20 18.09
CA GLN A 864 -3.69 29.95 18.11
C GLN A 864 -2.45 29.02 18.06
N GLY A 865 -2.59 27.83 17.45
CA GLY A 865 -1.53 26.84 17.29
C GLY A 865 -1.22 26.11 18.60
N GLN A 866 -2.27 25.69 19.31
CA GLN A 866 -2.14 25.03 20.62
C GLN A 866 -2.38 23.52 20.57
N PHE A 867 -3.15 23.04 19.57
CA PHE A 867 -3.34 21.62 19.30
C PHE A 867 -1.99 20.94 18.97
N ASN A 868 -1.71 19.80 19.60
CA ASN A 868 -0.44 19.05 19.50
C ASN A 868 0.85 19.85 19.78
N ALA A 869 0.75 21.07 20.34
CA ALA A 869 1.91 21.89 20.64
C ALA A 869 2.44 21.58 22.04
N ALA A 870 3.74 21.29 22.15
CA ALA A 870 4.38 21.02 23.44
C ALA A 870 4.08 22.12 24.48
N GLY A 871 3.63 21.69 25.67
CA GLY A 871 3.28 22.60 26.76
C GLY A 871 2.01 23.44 26.52
N SER A 872 1.15 22.98 25.61
CA SER A 872 -0.18 23.50 25.35
C SER A 872 -1.23 22.38 25.39
N ILE A 873 -2.49 22.80 25.39
CA ILE A 873 -3.66 21.90 25.38
C ILE A 873 -4.73 22.48 24.47
N SER A 874 -5.49 21.59 23.86
CA SER A 874 -6.76 21.75 23.16
C SER A 874 -7.87 21.06 23.96
N LEU A 875 -9.10 21.03 23.41
CA LEU A 875 -10.18 20.25 24.01
C LEU A 875 -9.98 18.74 23.87
N GLU A 876 -9.28 18.29 22.83
CA GLU A 876 -8.93 16.87 22.64
C GLU A 876 -7.95 16.37 23.72
N ASP A 877 -7.29 17.27 24.46
CA ASP A 877 -6.40 16.91 25.58
C ASP A 877 -7.10 17.00 26.95
N CYS A 878 -8.44 17.06 26.98
CA CYS A 878 -9.23 17.43 28.16
C CYS A 878 -10.44 16.52 28.46
N LYS A 879 -10.56 15.32 27.88
CA LYS A 879 -11.81 14.52 27.94
C LYS A 879 -12.28 14.21 29.37
N TYR A 880 -11.36 13.94 30.28
CA TYR A 880 -11.69 13.70 31.70
C TYR A 880 -12.14 14.98 32.43
N TYR A 881 -11.58 16.14 32.09
CA TYR A 881 -12.01 17.41 32.67
C TYR A 881 -13.36 17.86 32.10
N LEU A 882 -13.61 17.60 30.81
CA LEU A 882 -14.91 17.76 30.17
C LEU A 882 -15.96 16.91 30.91
N ARG A 883 -15.71 15.61 31.08
CA ARG A 883 -16.62 14.70 31.80
C ARG A 883 -16.85 15.11 33.26
N TYR A 884 -15.81 15.59 33.94
CA TYR A 884 -15.93 16.17 35.28
C TYR A 884 -16.90 17.37 35.30
N LEU A 885 -16.74 18.30 34.35
CA LEU A 885 -17.56 19.51 34.27
C LEU A 885 -19.03 19.14 34.04
N GLU A 886 -19.31 18.19 33.14
CA GLU A 886 -20.67 17.69 32.90
C GLU A 886 -21.31 17.10 34.16
N GLY A 887 -20.57 16.26 34.90
CA GLY A 887 -21.04 15.66 36.14
C GLY A 887 -21.39 16.67 37.23
N VAL A 888 -20.74 17.85 37.25
CA VAL A 888 -21.06 18.96 38.17
C VAL A 888 -22.02 20.00 37.58
N GLY A 889 -22.63 19.72 36.43
CA GLY A 889 -23.63 20.56 35.76
C GLY A 889 -23.06 21.76 35.00
N LEU A 890 -21.83 21.64 34.51
CA LEU A 890 -21.15 22.62 33.66
C LEU A 890 -20.80 21.99 32.30
N ARG A 891 -20.28 22.78 31.36
CA ARG A 891 -19.79 22.28 30.07
C ARG A 891 -18.42 22.87 29.74
N CYS A 892 -17.63 22.10 28.99
CA CYS A 892 -16.38 22.52 28.38
C CYS A 892 -16.54 22.50 26.85
N ARG A 893 -16.08 23.53 26.14
CA ARG A 893 -16.06 23.59 24.67
C ARG A 893 -14.78 24.25 24.18
N GLN A 894 -14.45 24.10 22.90
CA GLN A 894 -13.36 24.84 22.26
C GLN A 894 -13.87 26.02 21.45
N VAL A 895 -13.02 27.05 21.31
CA VAL A 895 -13.15 28.10 20.30
C VAL A 895 -11.80 28.39 19.64
N ASN A 896 -11.81 28.56 18.32
CA ASN A 896 -10.63 28.86 17.50
C ASN A 896 -10.57 30.34 17.10
N ASP A 897 -11.72 30.98 16.83
CA ASP A 897 -11.78 32.41 16.53
C ASP A 897 -12.33 33.20 17.74
N LEU A 898 -11.42 33.55 18.66
CA LEU A 898 -11.75 34.37 19.82
C LEU A 898 -12.36 35.75 19.43
N ALA A 899 -12.01 36.29 18.26
CA ALA A 899 -12.44 37.62 17.84
C ALA A 899 -13.87 37.62 17.32
N GLU A 900 -14.27 36.58 16.60
CA GLU A 900 -15.62 36.43 16.05
C GLU A 900 -16.59 35.78 17.04
N THR A 901 -16.16 34.73 17.74
CA THR A 901 -17.07 33.87 18.53
C THR A 901 -17.43 34.47 19.89
N LEU A 902 -16.44 34.93 20.68
CA LEU A 902 -16.71 35.47 22.03
C LEU A 902 -17.76 36.59 22.06
N PRO A 903 -17.79 37.55 21.11
CA PRO A 903 -18.82 38.60 21.10
C PRO A 903 -20.22 38.13 20.70
N THR A 904 -20.36 36.96 20.08
CA THR A 904 -21.63 36.44 19.55
C THR A 904 -22.27 35.34 20.41
N GLU A 905 -21.55 34.82 21.39
CA GLU A 905 -22.07 33.85 22.36
C GLU A 905 -23.41 34.31 22.96
N SER A 906 -24.40 33.42 22.93
CA SER A 906 -25.76 33.73 23.39
C SER A 906 -25.83 33.94 24.91
N GLU A 907 -24.97 33.24 25.65
CA GLU A 907 -24.71 33.42 27.07
C GLU A 907 -23.21 33.67 27.25
N THR A 908 -22.83 34.66 28.07
CA THR A 908 -21.41 34.95 28.27
C THR A 908 -20.74 33.77 28.97
N PRO A 909 -19.68 33.18 28.38
CA PRO A 909 -18.98 32.06 28.99
C PRO A 909 -18.44 32.41 30.38
N ARG A 910 -18.24 31.40 31.22
CA ARG A 910 -17.68 31.54 32.56
C ARG A 910 -16.17 31.79 32.51
N ALA A 911 -15.47 31.07 31.64
CA ALA A 911 -14.04 31.18 31.50
C ALA A 911 -13.55 31.00 30.07
N VAL A 912 -12.39 31.60 29.80
CA VAL A 912 -11.51 31.20 28.70
C VAL A 912 -10.21 30.69 29.32
N LEU A 913 -9.90 29.43 29.04
CA LEU A 913 -8.63 28.75 29.32
C LEU A 913 -7.73 28.94 28.11
N LEU A 914 -6.53 29.47 28.34
CA LEU A 914 -5.57 29.75 27.27
C LEU A 914 -4.20 29.22 27.69
N SER A 915 -3.73 28.19 26.99
CA SER A 915 -2.40 27.62 27.10
C SER A 915 -1.41 28.37 26.19
N ALA A 916 -0.15 27.95 26.07
CA ALA A 916 0.89 28.77 25.44
C ALA A 916 0.75 28.81 23.90
N PRO A 917 0.30 29.92 23.28
CA PRO A 917 0.02 29.91 21.86
C PRO A 917 1.30 30.03 21.03
N ASP A 918 1.39 29.27 19.94
CA ASP A 918 2.51 29.33 18.99
C ASP A 918 2.67 30.73 18.39
N ARG A 919 1.55 31.32 17.96
CA ARG A 919 1.52 32.70 17.46
C ARG A 919 1.03 33.70 18.52
N PRO A 920 1.48 34.97 18.48
CA PRO A 920 0.88 36.02 19.28
C PRO A 920 -0.60 36.23 18.90
N LEU A 921 -1.46 36.40 19.90
CA LEU A 921 -2.83 36.86 19.65
C LEU A 921 -2.82 38.21 18.93
N THR A 922 -3.67 38.30 17.90
CA THR A 922 -3.94 39.49 17.12
C THR A 922 -4.57 40.59 17.98
N THR A 923 -4.67 41.79 17.42
CA THR A 923 -5.28 42.91 18.15
C THR A 923 -6.76 42.67 18.42
N ASP A 924 -7.48 42.04 17.49
CA ASP A 924 -8.91 41.82 17.59
C ASP A 924 -9.25 40.70 18.58
N GLU A 925 -8.51 39.58 18.57
CA GLU A 925 -8.60 38.53 19.60
C GLU A 925 -8.37 39.13 21.01
N ILE A 926 -7.32 39.95 21.18
CA ILE A 926 -7.05 40.63 22.46
C ILE A 926 -8.18 41.60 22.86
N VAL A 927 -8.83 42.26 21.90
CA VAL A 927 -9.97 43.14 22.19
C VAL A 927 -11.16 42.32 22.66
N ALA A 928 -11.47 41.21 21.99
CA ALA A 928 -12.56 40.31 22.36
C ALA A 928 -12.36 39.71 23.75
N VAL A 929 -11.19 39.13 24.05
CA VAL A 929 -10.87 38.58 25.39
C VAL A 929 -10.98 39.67 26.48
N ARG A 930 -10.56 40.91 26.18
CA ARG A 930 -10.69 42.03 27.14
C ARG A 930 -12.14 42.43 27.38
N GLN A 931 -12.99 42.35 26.37
CA GLN A 931 -14.41 42.66 26.45
C GLN A 931 -15.15 41.54 27.20
N PHE A 932 -14.98 40.29 26.81
CA PHE A 932 -15.45 39.09 27.52
C PHE A 932 -15.20 39.19 29.04
N ARG A 933 -13.94 39.46 29.42
CA ARG A 933 -13.56 39.61 30.82
C ARG A 933 -14.15 40.85 31.50
N ALA A 934 -14.43 41.91 30.74
CA ALA A 934 -15.13 43.08 31.26
C ALA A 934 -16.62 42.80 31.51
N ASP A 935 -17.19 41.87 30.75
CA ASP A 935 -18.59 41.44 30.84
C ASP A 935 -18.83 40.40 31.96
N GLY A 936 -17.77 39.90 32.59
CA GLY A 936 -17.85 39.11 33.83
C GLY A 936 -16.99 37.85 33.81
N GLY A 937 -16.55 37.41 32.64
CA GLY A 937 -15.81 36.17 32.46
C GLY A 937 -14.41 36.15 33.09
N ALA A 938 -13.96 34.95 33.45
CA ALA A 938 -12.62 34.68 33.94
C ALA A 938 -11.65 34.35 32.80
N VAL A 939 -10.40 34.80 32.88
CA VAL A 939 -9.33 34.35 31.97
C VAL A 939 -8.29 33.60 32.79
N VAL A 940 -8.11 32.31 32.51
CA VAL A 940 -7.11 31.47 33.17
C VAL A 940 -6.04 31.13 32.14
N LEU A 941 -4.80 31.50 32.44
CA LEU A 941 -3.65 31.19 31.60
C LEU A 941 -2.94 29.97 32.18
N LEU A 942 -2.71 28.94 31.36
CA LEU A 942 -2.02 27.71 31.74
C LEU A 942 -0.63 27.73 31.10
N GLY A 943 0.43 27.53 31.88
CA GLY A 943 1.80 27.64 31.37
C GLY A 943 2.72 26.53 31.87
N SER A 944 3.23 25.74 30.93
CA SER A 944 4.16 24.62 31.15
C SER A 944 5.62 25.01 30.91
N ALA A 945 6.53 24.32 31.59
CA ALA A 945 7.98 24.37 31.41
C ALA A 945 8.41 23.78 30.06
N ASP A 946 7.62 22.87 29.50
CA ASP A 946 7.88 22.21 28.23
C ASP A 946 7.52 23.11 27.04
N ALA A 947 6.69 24.12 27.27
CA ALA A 947 6.33 25.08 26.23
C ALA A 947 7.57 25.82 25.73
N PRO A 948 7.76 25.94 24.39
CA PRO A 948 8.82 26.73 23.81
C PRO A 948 8.87 28.15 24.38
N ALA A 949 10.07 28.71 24.51
CA ALA A 949 10.28 30.03 25.12
C ALA A 949 9.44 31.12 24.42
N ASP A 950 9.24 31.00 23.11
CA ASP A 950 8.47 31.95 22.30
C ASP A 950 6.97 31.86 22.58
N HIS A 951 6.43 30.66 22.78
CA HIS A 951 5.03 30.45 23.15
C HIS A 951 4.77 30.99 24.56
N THR A 952 5.69 30.73 25.49
CA THR A 952 5.65 31.33 26.85
C THR A 952 5.72 32.86 26.80
N ARG A 953 6.48 33.44 25.86
CA ARG A 953 6.50 34.91 25.64
C ARG A 953 5.15 35.41 25.13
N ASN A 954 4.50 34.71 24.21
CA ASN A 954 3.18 35.06 23.69
C ASN A 954 2.13 35.03 24.81
N LEU A 955 2.13 33.99 25.64
CA LEU A 955 1.23 33.87 26.79
C LEU A 955 1.43 35.01 27.81
N ASN A 956 2.68 35.37 28.09
CA ASN A 956 3.01 36.52 28.92
C ASN A 956 2.58 37.86 28.31
N ALA A 957 2.56 37.97 26.98
CA ALA A 957 2.05 39.14 26.27
C ALA A 957 0.52 39.25 26.40
N VAL A 958 -0.22 38.13 26.40
CA VAL A 958 -1.65 38.11 26.74
C VAL A 958 -1.87 38.67 28.15
N ALA A 959 -1.15 38.16 29.16
CA ALA A 959 -1.22 38.67 30.53
C ALA A 959 -0.93 40.18 30.61
N GLU A 960 0.03 40.68 29.81
CA GLU A 960 0.31 42.11 29.70
C GLU A 960 -0.85 42.92 29.11
N ARG A 961 -1.42 42.46 28.01
CA ARG A 961 -2.54 43.12 27.32
C ARG A 961 -3.82 43.09 28.15
N LEU A 962 -4.01 42.07 28.98
CA LEU A 962 -5.04 42.02 30.01
C LEU A 962 -4.74 42.95 31.20
N ASN A 963 -3.54 43.52 31.26
CA ASN A 963 -3.09 44.52 32.23
C ASN A 963 -3.12 43.94 33.67
N THR A 964 -2.85 42.63 33.77
CA THR A 964 -2.43 41.98 35.03
C THR A 964 -0.92 42.16 35.24
N ALA A 965 -0.51 42.14 36.51
CA ALA A 965 0.90 42.17 36.88
C ALA A 965 1.54 40.78 36.99
N LEU A 966 0.77 39.71 36.79
CA LEU A 966 1.24 38.32 36.83
C LEU A 966 1.97 37.95 35.54
N ARG A 967 3.05 37.17 35.64
CA ARG A 967 3.79 36.60 34.50
C ARG A 967 4.29 35.21 34.86
N PHE A 968 4.34 34.32 33.89
CA PHE A 968 5.17 33.11 33.99
C PHE A 968 6.63 33.52 34.11
N ASN A 969 7.34 32.83 34.97
CA ASN A 969 8.77 33.01 35.15
C ASN A 969 9.53 32.25 34.06
N ALA A 970 10.80 32.60 33.86
CA ALA A 970 11.69 31.85 32.98
C ALA A 970 12.43 30.82 33.84
N ASP A 971 11.75 29.71 34.12
CA ASP A 971 12.22 28.61 34.95
C ASP A 971 11.46 27.30 34.68
N ALA A 972 11.99 26.21 35.24
CA ALA A 972 11.27 24.97 35.50
C ALA A 972 11.33 24.70 37.02
N VAL A 973 10.22 24.23 37.59
CA VAL A 973 10.13 23.83 39.00
C VAL A 973 10.02 22.32 39.05
N VAL A 974 10.90 21.68 39.81
CA VAL A 974 10.93 20.22 39.97
C VAL A 974 10.91 19.87 41.45
N ASP A 975 10.50 18.66 41.81
CA ASP A 975 10.58 18.20 43.19
C ASP A 975 11.13 16.76 43.28
N PRO A 976 12.40 16.57 43.68
CA PRO A 976 12.99 15.23 43.79
C PRO A 976 12.44 14.41 44.97
N GLU A 977 11.69 15.00 45.91
CA GLU A 977 11.12 14.29 47.06
C GLU A 977 9.62 14.02 46.93
N ARG A 978 8.87 14.89 46.23
CA ARG A 978 7.41 14.82 46.08
C ARG A 978 6.99 14.95 44.62
N HIS A 979 6.93 13.82 43.93
CA HIS A 979 6.58 13.74 42.52
C HIS A 979 5.86 12.44 42.17
N LEU A 980 5.22 12.44 41.01
CA LEU A 980 4.52 11.29 40.43
C LEU A 980 5.39 10.54 39.41
N ALA A 981 5.07 9.26 39.19
CA ALA A 981 5.65 8.41 38.15
C ALA A 981 7.20 8.38 38.09
N ASP A 982 7.87 8.53 39.23
CA ASP A 982 9.33 8.67 39.34
C ASP A 982 9.94 9.83 38.49
N ASP A 983 9.13 10.81 38.08
CA ASP A 983 9.55 12.00 37.35
C ASP A 983 9.44 13.29 38.20
N PRO A 984 10.58 13.88 38.65
CA PRO A 984 10.61 15.13 39.39
C PRO A 984 9.96 16.34 38.71
N ALA A 985 9.69 16.31 37.40
CA ALA A 985 8.99 17.39 36.69
C ALA A 985 7.48 17.42 37.00
N ILE A 986 6.92 16.30 37.47
CA ILE A 986 5.50 16.15 37.82
C ILE A 986 5.35 16.25 39.33
N LEU A 987 5.48 17.47 39.86
CA LEU A 987 5.56 17.69 41.30
C LEU A 987 4.19 17.59 41.98
N GLU A 988 4.21 17.21 43.25
CA GLU A 988 3.05 17.21 44.14
C GLU A 988 3.12 18.33 45.18
N THR A 989 1.97 18.92 45.51
CA THR A 989 1.90 19.96 46.55
C THR A 989 0.62 19.95 47.37
N THR A 990 0.80 20.28 48.65
CA THR A 990 -0.25 20.56 49.64
C THR A 990 -0.11 21.98 50.21
N ALA A 991 0.80 22.78 49.64
CA ALA A 991 1.13 24.12 50.11
C ALA A 991 0.09 25.16 49.62
N PHE A 992 -1.09 25.09 50.23
CA PHE A 992 -2.26 25.88 49.88
C PHE A 992 -2.41 27.12 50.75
N ASP A 993 -2.86 28.24 50.16
CA ASP A 993 -3.37 29.38 50.94
C ASP A 993 -4.75 29.02 51.49
N GLY A 994 -4.81 28.45 52.70
CA GLY A 994 -6.07 28.07 53.36
C GLY A 994 -7.04 29.24 53.64
N SER A 995 -6.69 30.49 53.32
CA SER A 995 -7.63 31.62 53.32
C SER A 995 -8.40 31.78 52.00
N ALA A 996 -7.96 31.11 50.93
CA ALA A 996 -8.63 31.01 49.65
C ALA A 996 -9.71 29.92 49.68
N PRO A 997 -10.98 30.24 49.32
CA PRO A 997 -12.04 29.24 49.19
C PRO A 997 -11.90 28.52 47.84
N LEU A 998 -10.86 27.70 47.69
CA LEU A 998 -10.55 26.98 46.44
C LEU A 998 -10.42 25.47 46.63
N PHE A 999 -10.39 25.00 47.88
CA PHE A 999 -9.94 23.65 48.23
C PHE A 999 -11.06 22.76 48.80
N ASP A 1000 -12.30 23.22 48.75
CA ASP A 1000 -13.47 22.37 49.00
C ASP A 1000 -13.89 21.66 47.70
N ALA A 1001 -14.72 20.63 47.80
CA ALA A 1001 -15.44 20.08 46.65
C ALA A 1001 -16.18 21.21 45.92
N TYR A 1002 -16.23 21.17 44.59
CA TYR A 1002 -17.01 22.16 43.84
C TYR A 1002 -18.50 21.94 44.13
N GLY A 1003 -19.21 23.02 44.41
CA GLY A 1003 -20.66 23.01 44.56
C GLY A 1003 -21.22 24.24 43.84
N PRO A 1004 -22.16 24.09 42.90
CA PRO A 1004 -22.75 25.22 42.21
C PRO A 1004 -23.40 26.15 43.25
N SER A 1005 -23.07 27.43 43.21
CA SER A 1005 -23.65 28.41 44.14
C SER A 1005 -25.18 28.38 44.00
N PRO A 1006 -25.96 28.20 45.08
CA PRO A 1006 -27.41 28.29 44.97
C PRO A 1006 -27.78 29.73 44.59
N ASP A 1007 -28.58 29.87 43.53
CA ASP A 1007 -29.19 31.13 43.10
C ASP A 1007 -29.60 31.97 44.33
N GLU A 1008 -28.94 33.12 44.55
CA GLU A 1008 -29.35 34.10 45.55
C GLU A 1008 -30.62 34.85 45.10
N THR A 1009 -31.68 34.11 44.74
CA THR A 1009 -33.04 34.60 44.62
C THR A 1009 -34.02 33.79 45.46
N ASP A 1010 -33.72 33.61 46.74
CA ASP A 1010 -34.79 33.46 47.75
C ASP A 1010 -34.34 34.07 49.08
N GLY A 1011 -34.63 35.36 49.22
CA GLY A 1011 -34.41 36.11 50.44
C GLY A 1011 -35.27 35.61 51.61
N ASP A 1012 -34.61 35.43 52.74
CA ASP A 1012 -35.07 35.63 54.13
C ASP A 1012 -36.59 35.54 54.40
N GLY A 1013 -37.03 34.47 55.08
CA GLY A 1013 -38.41 34.33 55.51
C GLY A 1013 -38.65 33.27 56.57
N GLY A 1014 -38.45 33.64 57.84
CA GLY A 1014 -38.80 32.80 59.00
C GLY A 1014 -40.29 32.40 59.09
N ASN A 1015 -40.51 31.17 59.52
CA ASN A 1015 -41.58 30.67 60.40
C ASN A 1015 -42.94 31.43 60.40
N GLY A 1016 -43.94 30.94 59.65
CA GLY A 1016 -45.32 31.45 59.75
C GLY A 1016 -46.35 30.72 58.88
N ALA A 1017 -47.41 30.21 59.50
CA ALA A 1017 -48.48 29.42 58.90
C ALA A 1017 -49.46 30.23 58.01
N GLY A 1018 -50.05 29.56 57.00
CA GLY A 1018 -51.44 29.78 56.58
C GLY A 1018 -51.69 30.33 55.16
N GLY A 1019 -52.07 29.42 54.25
CA GLY A 1019 -53.14 29.51 53.23
C GLY A 1019 -53.36 30.76 52.34
N GLY A 1020 -53.43 30.51 51.02
CA GLY A 1020 -54.45 31.12 50.14
C GLY A 1020 -53.97 31.94 48.94
N TRP A 1021 -53.98 31.31 47.75
CA TRP A 1021 -54.31 31.81 46.39
C TRP A 1021 -54.31 33.33 46.09
N THR A 1022 -53.61 33.76 45.03
CA THR A 1022 -54.17 34.26 43.72
C THR A 1022 -53.11 34.88 42.77
N ASP A 1023 -53.06 34.34 41.54
CA ASP A 1023 -52.89 34.93 40.18
C ASP A 1023 -51.80 35.97 39.78
N ALA A 1024 -50.76 35.45 39.07
CA ALA A 1024 -50.30 35.73 37.67
C ALA A 1024 -49.65 37.08 37.26
N PRO A 1025 -48.88 37.17 36.13
CA PRO A 1025 -48.41 36.13 35.17
C PRO A 1025 -46.87 36.13 34.89
N GLY A 1026 -46.29 34.93 34.70
CA GLY A 1026 -44.96 34.71 34.14
C GLY A 1026 -45.01 34.37 32.65
N ARG A 1027 -44.07 34.92 31.87
CA ARG A 1027 -43.89 34.74 30.43
C ARG A 1027 -43.11 33.46 30.12
N SER A 1028 -43.40 32.97 28.93
CA SER A 1028 -43.07 31.70 28.28
C SER A 1028 -41.67 31.59 27.68
N GLY A 1029 -41.11 30.39 27.79
CA GLY A 1029 -40.05 29.81 26.95
C GLY A 1029 -39.75 28.41 27.47
N GLN A 1030 -40.54 27.41 27.06
CA GLN A 1030 -40.45 26.01 27.52
C GLN A 1030 -39.82 25.13 26.43
N ALA A 1031 -38.78 24.38 26.80
CA ALA A 1031 -38.49 23.04 26.26
C ALA A 1031 -39.32 21.99 27.04
N PRO A 1032 -39.74 20.85 26.43
CA PRO A 1032 -40.75 19.97 27.03
C PRO A 1032 -40.16 18.70 27.65
N GLY A 1033 -39.97 18.68 28.98
CA GLY A 1033 -39.86 17.44 29.75
C GLY A 1033 -41.23 16.99 30.28
N HIS A 1034 -41.76 15.87 29.79
CA HIS A 1034 -42.98 15.25 30.35
C HIS A 1034 -42.71 13.84 30.87
N ARG A 1035 -42.73 13.71 32.21
CA ARG A 1035 -42.80 12.42 32.93
C ARG A 1035 -44.09 11.68 32.59
N GLY A 1036 -43.96 10.41 32.19
CA GLY A 1036 -45.05 9.44 32.10
C GLY A 1036 -44.75 8.20 32.96
N SER A 1037 -45.46 8.05 34.09
CA SER A 1037 -45.39 6.86 34.94
C SER A 1037 -45.99 5.63 34.25
N GLY A 1038 -45.27 4.51 34.23
CA GLY A 1038 -45.73 3.25 33.65
C GLY A 1038 -46.81 2.51 34.46
N PRO A 1039 -47.58 1.61 33.84
CA PRO A 1039 -48.29 0.55 34.53
C PRO A 1039 -47.73 -0.84 34.21
N GLY A 1040 -47.76 -1.70 35.23
CA GLY A 1040 -47.14 -3.03 35.26
C GLY A 1040 -47.61 -4.05 34.22
N ALA A 1041 -46.71 -5.02 34.04
CA ALA A 1041 -46.80 -6.20 33.21
C ALA A 1041 -48.03 -7.09 33.46
N SER A 1042 -48.55 -7.69 32.38
CA SER A 1042 -48.75 -9.15 32.29
C SER A 1042 -49.19 -9.59 30.89
N GLY A 1043 -48.46 -10.57 30.32
CA GLY A 1043 -49.08 -11.77 29.76
C GLY A 1043 -49.13 -11.95 28.23
N ASN A 1044 -48.22 -12.81 27.75
CA ASN A 1044 -48.38 -13.80 26.67
C ASN A 1044 -48.66 -13.35 25.22
N ALA A 1045 -47.73 -13.77 24.35
CA ALA A 1045 -47.89 -14.11 22.93
C ALA A 1045 -49.07 -15.09 22.66
N PRO A 1046 -49.48 -15.43 21.40
CA PRO A 1046 -48.83 -15.18 20.10
C PRO A 1046 -49.78 -14.80 18.92
N GLY A 1047 -49.24 -14.49 17.74
CA GLY A 1047 -50.02 -14.56 16.48
C GLY A 1047 -49.40 -13.94 15.22
N ARG A 1048 -48.73 -14.79 14.43
CA ARG A 1048 -48.33 -14.55 13.02
C ARG A 1048 -49.51 -14.21 12.08
N ARG A 1049 -49.13 -13.69 10.90
CA ARG A 1049 -49.85 -13.47 9.62
C ARG A 1049 -50.50 -12.08 9.56
N LYS A 1050 -50.14 -11.21 8.62
CA LYS A 1050 -49.85 -11.41 7.19
C LYS A 1050 -48.95 -10.28 6.71
#